data_AF-A0A820TT37-F1
#
_entry.id   AF-A0A820TT37-F1
#
_cell.length_a   1.000
_cell.length_b   1.000
_cell.length_c   1.000
_cell.angle_alpha   90.00
_cell.angle_beta   90.00
_cell.angle_gamma   90.00
#
_symmetry.space_group_name_H-M   'P 1'
#
loop_
_entity.id
_entity.type
_entity.pdbx_description
1 polymer ?
#
loop_
_entity_poly.entity_id
_entity_poly.type
_entity_poly.pdbx_seq_one_letter_code
_entity_poly.pdbx_strand_id
1 'polypeptide(L)'
;MPTAMKDRMVDGAEIQEQIRTFNNENKDVGVVRTPKRHHSDEQRSIERNQMVIMNNDDEEFETVTHQRKKFQREHKDKHYEEQNDVICMNDKTNDHLQKQQHQQYIQKRKTTNSSRTFYNGEMTAMNHHRLRNTEKERAVKQTDQQAYMINHEHEQKTSISNHALHYAVEQHLPPINIKCDPKVIDQKQGTMLIKELFLKIEKNFKDLNKNCLKPLGFEYWFIDRDENLQCVTRNVELFVFLCNPQNYPEKLLNTAIHPNPPKRLPPQRSAILKYVPKDIHIDDIKKEISSKYKSLFNIEEMRGTIGARNRHIRIELSEQNEYMDILNTGTIAFEGQLIEVSEFLAPPRLLICSRCNTPGHLKKECKNDIDLCRRCGSNRTEGEHKECIIKCHHCNGNHEATSFQCSIINDFRKELILKLKSRPDLLPQNVQLFIPTQYRSHGEKGNRILINNNIIEGNARTKQQQQYTYHQHSNEWPLLSNNIDTTSPNEWLSHNTNRNSIWSDMTKSQEIFNSLKEKFNKQETDIAKRYQEHKLKLGSILSVMSVQIQQQNETIKSVFTTITELIPIVTLSLGICQQLATTTTTSNSTDRQVKLPSDTTTSQIQTLINFLNEQHQLVSNKHLKFVENFEKNNQLLQHGIELFTSTSE
;
A
#
# COMPACT_ATOMS: atom_id res chain seq x y z
N MET A 1 -5.52 63.44 -35.62
CA MET A 1 -6.87 62.85 -35.71
C MET A 1 -6.79 61.52 -36.42
N PRO A 2 -7.07 60.41 -35.73
CA PRO A 2 -7.79 59.31 -36.33
C PRO A 2 -8.88 58.72 -35.42
N THR A 3 -9.82 58.11 -36.12
CA THR A 3 -11.07 57.46 -35.74
C THR A 3 -10.85 56.03 -35.20
N ALA A 4 -11.90 55.49 -34.55
CA ALA A 4 -12.19 54.07 -34.32
C ALA A 4 -11.71 53.42 -33.02
N MET A 5 -12.53 53.55 -31.98
CA MET A 5 -12.84 52.44 -31.06
C MET A 5 -14.32 52.56 -30.65
N LYS A 6 -15.19 51.87 -31.40
CA LYS A 6 -16.57 51.56 -31.03
C LYS A 6 -16.75 50.06 -31.27
N ASP A 7 -17.50 49.47 -30.35
CA ASP A 7 -18.19 48.18 -30.41
C ASP A 7 -17.38 46.92 -30.04
N ARG A 8 -17.68 46.42 -28.83
CA ARG A 8 -18.02 45.02 -28.54
C ARG A 8 -18.60 44.92 -27.11
N MET A 9 -19.88 45.29 -26.98
CA MET A 9 -20.73 44.74 -25.91
C MET A 9 -21.24 43.39 -26.42
N VAL A 10 -20.89 42.30 -25.74
CA VAL A 10 -21.44 40.97 -26.00
C VAL A 10 -22.73 40.87 -25.19
N ASP A 11 -23.85 40.64 -25.88
CA ASP A 11 -25.18 40.55 -25.28
C ASP A 11 -25.29 39.34 -24.35
N GLY A 12 -25.67 39.60 -23.09
CA GLY A 12 -25.89 38.57 -22.06
C GLY A 12 -27.03 37.58 -22.36
N ALA A 13 -27.76 37.77 -23.46
CA ALA A 13 -28.82 36.87 -23.92
C ALA A 13 -28.27 35.55 -24.51
N GLU A 14 -27.12 35.59 -25.19
CA GLU A 14 -26.56 34.41 -25.87
C GLU A 14 -26.01 33.37 -24.89
N ILE A 15 -25.52 33.84 -23.74
CA ILE A 15 -25.01 32.98 -22.65
C ILE A 15 -26.19 32.30 -21.91
N GLN A 16 -27.34 32.97 -21.77
CA GLN A 16 -28.53 32.34 -21.16
C GLN A 16 -29.17 31.28 -22.06
N GLU A 17 -29.10 31.44 -23.39
CA GLU A 17 -29.61 30.47 -24.36
C GLU A 17 -28.78 29.16 -24.32
N GLN A 18 -27.45 29.27 -24.18
CA GLN A 18 -26.53 28.12 -24.08
C GLN A 18 -26.69 27.33 -22.78
N ILE A 19 -27.03 28.01 -21.67
CA ILE A 19 -27.33 27.36 -20.38
C ILE A 19 -28.68 26.62 -20.41
N ARG A 20 -29.65 27.11 -21.21
CA ARG A 20 -30.95 26.42 -21.38
C ARG A 20 -30.85 25.17 -22.25
N THR A 21 -30.02 25.18 -23.28
CA THR A 21 -29.83 24.01 -24.17
C THR A 21 -29.15 22.86 -23.42
N PHE A 22 -28.15 23.15 -22.58
CA PHE A 22 -27.45 22.13 -21.80
C PHE A 22 -28.33 21.43 -20.75
N ASN A 23 -29.36 22.11 -20.22
CA ASN A 23 -30.28 21.53 -19.23
C ASN A 23 -31.41 20.69 -19.85
N ASN A 24 -31.70 20.85 -21.14
CA ASN A 24 -32.75 20.10 -21.82
C ASN A 24 -32.30 18.75 -22.40
N GLU A 25 -31.00 18.53 -22.59
CA GLU A 25 -30.47 17.28 -23.15
C GLU A 25 -30.34 16.12 -22.12
N ASN A 26 -30.63 16.36 -20.84
CA ASN A 26 -30.53 15.36 -19.77
C ASN A 26 -31.88 14.76 -19.31
N LYS A 27 -32.96 14.86 -20.11
CA LYS A 27 -34.31 14.44 -19.69
C LYS A 27 -34.79 13.05 -20.11
N ASP A 28 -34.02 12.27 -20.85
CA ASP A 28 -34.45 10.92 -21.29
C ASP A 28 -33.55 9.79 -20.79
N VAL A 29 -33.68 9.39 -19.51
CA VAL A 29 -33.37 8.02 -19.07
C VAL A 29 -34.30 7.59 -17.92
N GLY A 30 -35.20 6.65 -18.21
CA GLY A 30 -35.46 5.48 -17.35
C GLY A 30 -36.34 5.64 -16.12
N VAL A 31 -37.62 5.29 -16.27
CA VAL A 31 -38.56 4.92 -15.19
C VAL A 31 -37.98 3.80 -14.31
N VAL A 32 -37.71 4.08 -13.03
CA VAL A 32 -37.45 3.05 -12.02
C VAL A 32 -38.57 3.07 -10.97
N ARG A 33 -39.27 1.93 -10.88
CA ARG A 33 -40.32 1.66 -9.90
C ARG A 33 -39.71 1.52 -8.49
N THR A 34 -40.26 2.25 -7.54
CA THR A 34 -39.95 2.12 -6.10
C THR A 34 -40.68 0.92 -5.48
N PRO A 35 -39.99 0.03 -4.73
CA PRO A 35 -40.65 -0.90 -3.84
C PRO A 35 -40.88 -0.28 -2.45
N LYS A 36 -42.13 -0.36 -1.98
CA LYS A 36 -42.52 -0.13 -0.58
C LYS A 36 -41.85 -1.16 0.35
N ARG A 37 -41.14 -0.70 1.38
CA ARG A 37 -40.88 -1.42 2.66
C ARG A 37 -40.81 -0.37 3.77
N HIS A 38 -41.82 -0.31 4.64
CA HIS A 38 -41.90 -0.95 5.96
C HIS A 38 -40.85 -0.48 6.96
N HIS A 39 -41.33 0.35 7.89
CA HIS A 39 -40.74 0.74 9.16
C HIS A 39 -40.45 -0.47 10.06
N SER A 40 -39.23 -0.55 10.60
CA SER A 40 -38.95 -0.79 12.03
C SER A 40 -37.44 -0.78 12.31
N ASP A 41 -37.06 -0.32 13.50
CA ASP A 41 -35.77 -0.52 14.18
C ASP A 41 -34.67 0.56 14.10
N GLU A 42 -35.06 1.83 14.24
CA GLU A 42 -34.13 2.95 14.52
C GLU A 42 -34.44 3.61 15.88
N GLN A 43 -34.44 2.80 16.95
CA GLN A 43 -34.73 3.28 18.32
C GLN A 43 -33.82 2.68 19.41
N ARG A 44 -32.61 2.21 19.07
CA ARG A 44 -31.65 1.65 20.06
C ARG A 44 -30.21 2.18 20.02
N SER A 45 -29.92 3.22 19.26
CA SER A 45 -28.56 3.77 19.14
C SER A 45 -28.34 5.12 19.83
N ILE A 46 -29.38 5.76 20.38
CA ILE A 46 -29.28 7.13 20.95
C ILE A 46 -29.10 7.16 22.48
N GLU A 47 -29.34 6.05 23.20
CA GLU A 47 -29.25 6.01 24.68
C GLU A 47 -27.88 5.64 25.28
N ARG A 48 -26.79 5.54 24.49
CA ARG A 48 -25.45 5.19 25.04
C ARG A 48 -24.42 6.33 25.14
N ASN A 49 -24.74 7.53 24.65
CA ASN A 49 -23.78 8.66 24.65
C ASN A 49 -24.15 9.82 25.59
N GLN A 50 -25.07 9.59 26.53
CA GLN A 50 -25.34 10.53 27.63
C GLN A 50 -25.42 9.78 28.95
N MET A 51 -24.27 9.59 29.60
CA MET A 51 -24.19 9.64 31.06
C MET A 51 -22.72 9.76 31.51
N VAL A 52 -22.52 10.61 32.52
CA VAL A 52 -21.32 10.85 33.34
C VAL A 52 -20.33 11.89 32.83
N ILE A 53 -20.73 13.17 32.97
CA ILE A 53 -19.87 14.17 33.61
C ILE A 53 -20.30 14.18 35.08
N MET A 54 -19.48 13.66 36.00
CA MET A 54 -19.51 14.06 37.41
C MET A 54 -18.10 14.08 38.00
N ASN A 55 -17.96 15.08 38.87
CA ASN A 55 -16.85 15.55 39.66
C ASN A 55 -16.09 14.50 40.50
N ASN A 56 -14.89 14.93 40.91
CA ASN A 56 -14.08 14.40 42.02
C ASN A 56 -14.93 13.82 43.17
N ASP A 57 -14.58 12.61 43.62
CA ASP A 57 -14.02 12.33 44.95
C ASP A 57 -13.58 10.85 45.00
N ASP A 58 -12.71 10.54 45.95
CA ASP A 58 -12.01 9.27 46.14
C ASP A 58 -12.93 8.02 46.09
N GLU A 59 -12.70 7.12 45.14
CA GLU A 59 -13.15 5.73 45.24
C GLU A 59 -12.05 4.72 44.85
N GLU A 60 -11.86 3.82 45.80
CA GLU A 60 -10.95 2.69 45.87
C GLU A 60 -11.30 1.66 44.78
N PHE A 61 -10.41 1.43 43.81
CA PHE A 61 -10.62 0.39 42.79
C PHE A 61 -10.17 -0.98 43.31
N GLU A 62 -11.13 -1.90 43.52
CA GLU A 62 -10.85 -3.33 43.60
C GLU A 62 -10.26 -3.83 42.28
N THR A 63 -8.96 -4.15 42.30
CA THR A 63 -8.28 -4.85 41.22
C THR A 63 -8.75 -6.30 41.11
N VAL A 64 -9.45 -6.64 40.03
CA VAL A 64 -9.62 -8.04 39.59
C VAL A 64 -8.26 -8.56 39.12
N THR A 65 -7.57 -9.26 40.02
CA THR A 65 -6.31 -9.95 39.72
C THR A 65 -6.60 -11.24 38.94
N HIS A 66 -6.32 -11.25 37.64
CA HIS A 66 -6.12 -12.50 36.93
C HIS A 66 -4.81 -13.16 37.39
N GLN A 67 -4.91 -14.07 38.37
CA GLN A 67 -3.81 -14.95 38.75
C GLN A 67 -3.43 -15.85 37.56
N ARG A 68 -2.45 -15.40 36.76
CA ARG A 68 -1.66 -16.32 35.94
C ARG A 68 -0.71 -17.07 36.87
N LYS A 69 -0.97 -18.38 37.04
CA LYS A 69 -0.04 -19.32 37.69
C LYS A 69 1.35 -19.18 37.05
N LYS A 70 2.29 -18.58 37.79
CA LYS A 70 3.72 -18.60 37.48
C LYS A 70 4.22 -20.03 37.69
N PHE A 71 4.59 -20.72 36.63
CA PHE A 71 5.48 -21.87 36.73
C PHE A 71 6.89 -21.32 36.99
N GLN A 72 7.37 -21.49 38.22
CA GLN A 72 8.79 -21.34 38.53
C GLN A 72 9.55 -22.43 37.78
N ARG A 73 10.48 -22.04 36.92
CA ARG A 73 11.49 -22.95 36.37
C ARG A 73 12.77 -22.71 37.15
N GLU A 74 13.21 -23.74 37.86
CA GLU A 74 14.54 -23.79 38.45
C GLU A 74 15.59 -23.76 37.34
N HIS A 75 16.48 -22.77 37.41
CA HIS A 75 17.67 -22.68 36.57
C HIS A 75 18.69 -23.71 37.07
N LYS A 76 19.05 -24.66 36.21
CA LYS A 76 20.31 -25.41 36.34
C LYS A 76 21.32 -24.76 35.39
N ASP A 77 22.27 -24.07 36.00
CA ASP A 77 23.43 -23.52 35.31
C ASP A 77 24.31 -24.64 34.76
N LYS A 78 24.65 -24.54 33.48
CA LYS A 78 25.80 -25.23 32.90
C LYS A 78 26.71 -24.18 32.27
N HIS A 79 27.78 -23.88 33.00
CA HIS A 79 28.99 -23.27 32.47
C HIS A 79 29.50 -24.11 31.28
N TYR A 80 29.79 -23.44 30.17
CA TYR A 80 30.73 -23.95 29.18
C TYR A 80 31.84 -22.91 29.05
N GLU A 81 33.05 -23.35 29.37
CA GLU A 81 34.30 -22.62 29.18
C GLU A 81 34.62 -22.49 27.69
N GLU A 82 34.99 -21.28 27.29
CA GLU A 82 35.64 -20.99 26.02
C GLU A 82 37.10 -21.44 26.11
N GLN A 83 37.51 -22.33 25.21
CA GLN A 83 38.92 -22.48 24.85
C GLN A 83 39.09 -22.26 23.35
N ASN A 84 39.93 -21.27 23.05
CA ASN A 84 40.51 -21.00 21.75
C ASN A 84 41.42 -22.16 21.34
N ASP A 85 41.39 -22.55 20.06
CA ASP A 85 42.61 -22.94 19.37
C ASP A 85 42.52 -22.70 17.86
N VAL A 86 43.63 -22.15 17.36
CA VAL A 86 43.93 -21.79 15.98
C VAL A 86 44.74 -22.93 15.38
N ILE A 87 44.28 -23.61 14.30
CA ILE A 87 45.15 -24.22 13.27
C ILE A 87 44.44 -24.22 11.89
N CYS A 88 45.23 -23.88 10.88
CA CYS A 88 44.95 -23.78 9.45
C CYS A 88 44.86 -25.12 8.67
N MET A 89 44.17 -25.04 7.51
CA MET A 89 44.43 -25.70 6.20
C MET A 89 44.13 -27.20 5.98
N ASN A 90 43.41 -27.43 4.85
CA ASN A 90 43.36 -28.57 3.93
C ASN A 90 42.81 -29.94 4.41
N ASP A 91 41.71 -30.41 3.81
CA ASP A 91 41.80 -31.38 2.70
C ASP A 91 40.44 -31.77 2.11
N LYS A 92 40.44 -31.86 0.76
CA LYS A 92 39.37 -32.40 -0.07
C LYS A 92 39.56 -33.91 -0.15
N THR A 93 38.63 -34.71 0.39
CA THR A 93 38.22 -36.04 -0.12
C THR A 93 37.38 -36.78 0.92
N ASN A 94 36.04 -36.83 0.80
CA ASN A 94 35.27 -37.99 1.30
C ASN A 94 33.77 -38.06 0.90
N ASP A 95 33.41 -37.72 -0.33
CA ASP A 95 32.00 -37.76 -0.77
C ASP A 95 31.60 -39.02 -1.56
N HIS A 96 32.45 -40.07 -1.54
CA HIS A 96 32.25 -41.29 -2.32
C HIS A 96 31.88 -42.54 -1.49
N LEU A 97 31.97 -42.50 -0.15
CA LEU A 97 31.74 -43.68 0.70
C LEU A 97 30.30 -43.79 1.24
N GLN A 98 29.53 -42.69 1.30
CA GLN A 98 28.14 -42.72 1.77
C GLN A 98 27.11 -43.16 0.71
N LYS A 99 27.45 -43.12 -0.59
CA LYS A 99 26.52 -43.52 -1.67
C LYS A 99 26.46 -45.03 -1.91
N GLN A 100 27.44 -45.82 -1.47
CA GLN A 100 27.44 -47.28 -1.64
C GLN A 100 26.62 -48.04 -0.58
N GLN A 101 26.44 -47.48 0.62
CA GLN A 101 25.68 -48.17 1.69
C GLN A 101 24.15 -48.05 1.53
N HIS A 102 23.65 -47.05 0.79
CA HIS A 102 22.21 -46.88 0.59
C HIS A 102 21.63 -47.79 -0.51
N GLN A 103 22.44 -48.23 -1.49
CA GLN A 103 21.97 -49.10 -2.59
C GLN A 103 21.87 -50.58 -2.19
N GLN A 104 22.60 -51.05 -1.17
CA GLN A 104 22.48 -52.43 -0.68
C GLN A 104 21.25 -52.67 0.21
N TYR A 105 20.62 -51.62 0.74
CA TYR A 105 19.44 -51.76 1.59
C TYR A 105 18.13 -51.93 0.80
N ILE A 106 18.10 -51.50 -0.47
CA ILE A 106 16.88 -51.51 -1.32
C ILE A 106 16.67 -52.88 -2.02
N GLN A 107 17.69 -53.74 -2.11
CA GLN A 107 17.58 -55.04 -2.79
C GLN A 107 17.10 -56.21 -1.91
N LYS A 108 16.88 -56.02 -0.60
CA LYS A 108 16.50 -57.12 0.34
C LYS A 108 15.00 -57.26 0.65
N ARG A 109 14.10 -56.62 -0.10
CA ARG A 109 12.64 -56.81 0.05
C ARG A 109 11.94 -57.15 -1.27
N LYS A 110 12.31 -58.28 -1.86
CA LYS A 110 11.44 -59.03 -2.79
C LYS A 110 11.77 -60.51 -2.63
N THR A 111 10.86 -61.26 -1.97
CA THR A 111 10.52 -62.68 -2.19
C THR A 111 9.96 -63.29 -0.90
N THR A 112 8.64 -63.33 -0.77
CA THR A 112 7.90 -64.44 -0.13
C THR A 112 6.42 -64.29 -0.46
N ASN A 113 5.94 -65.12 -1.40
CA ASN A 113 4.62 -65.74 -1.35
C ASN A 113 4.50 -66.70 -2.55
N SER A 114 4.92 -67.94 -2.29
CA SER A 114 4.65 -69.10 -3.13
C SER A 114 3.41 -69.79 -2.55
N SER A 115 2.29 -69.69 -3.27
CA SER A 115 1.06 -70.39 -2.93
C SER A 115 1.12 -71.86 -3.33
N ARG A 116 0.71 -72.71 -2.40
CA ARG A 116 0.48 -74.15 -2.58
C ARG A 116 -0.94 -74.35 -3.11
N THR A 117 -1.04 -75.00 -4.27
CA THR A 117 -2.28 -75.40 -4.93
C THR A 117 -2.91 -76.61 -4.24
N PHE A 118 -4.22 -76.57 -4.01
CA PHE A 118 -5.07 -77.75 -3.96
C PHE A 118 -6.29 -77.49 -4.86
N TYR A 119 -6.54 -78.47 -5.73
CA TYR A 119 -7.70 -78.59 -6.60
C TYR A 119 -8.99 -78.66 -5.77
N ASN A 120 -10.04 -77.97 -6.23
CA ASN A 120 -11.36 -78.57 -6.39
C ASN A 120 -12.13 -77.75 -7.45
N GLY A 121 -12.50 -78.44 -8.52
CA GLY A 121 -13.38 -77.93 -9.56
C GLY A 121 -14.84 -77.93 -9.11
N GLU A 122 -15.67 -77.27 -9.93
CA GLU A 122 -17.13 -77.08 -9.80
C GLU A 122 -17.59 -75.87 -8.98
N MET A 123 -17.52 -74.67 -9.58
CA MET A 123 -18.55 -73.59 -9.46
C MET A 123 -18.17 -72.34 -10.29
N THR A 124 -17.93 -72.48 -11.60
CA THR A 124 -17.47 -71.37 -12.48
C THR A 124 -18.44 -71.03 -13.60
N ALA A 125 -19.71 -70.77 -13.26
CA ALA A 125 -20.66 -70.17 -14.21
C ALA A 125 -21.50 -68.99 -13.67
N MET A 126 -21.63 -68.81 -12.34
CA MET A 126 -22.47 -67.74 -11.76
C MET A 126 -21.72 -66.47 -11.31
N ASN A 127 -20.38 -66.47 -11.26
CA ASN A 127 -19.60 -65.34 -10.71
C ASN A 127 -19.13 -64.29 -11.74
N HIS A 128 -19.20 -64.56 -13.04
CA HIS A 128 -18.71 -63.62 -14.07
C HIS A 128 -19.64 -62.42 -14.32
N HIS A 129 -20.94 -62.52 -13.99
CA HIS A 129 -21.86 -61.40 -14.16
C HIS A 129 -21.84 -60.40 -12.99
N ARG A 130 -21.42 -60.82 -11.79
CA ARG A 130 -21.38 -59.97 -10.58
C ARG A 130 -20.12 -59.11 -10.49
N LEU A 131 -19.00 -59.58 -11.07
CA LEU A 131 -17.73 -58.83 -11.11
C LEU A 131 -17.75 -57.68 -12.14
N ARG A 132 -18.43 -57.84 -13.28
CA ARG A 132 -18.56 -56.76 -14.27
C ARG A 132 -19.43 -55.59 -13.81
N ASN A 133 -20.45 -55.84 -12.98
CA ASN A 133 -21.29 -54.76 -12.44
C ASN A 133 -20.58 -53.99 -11.32
N THR A 134 -19.76 -54.66 -10.52
CA THR A 134 -18.98 -54.01 -9.45
C THR A 134 -17.79 -53.21 -9.97
N GLU A 135 -17.18 -53.59 -11.10
CA GLU A 135 -16.15 -52.79 -11.77
C GLU A 135 -16.71 -51.55 -12.46
N LYS A 136 -17.89 -51.65 -13.11
CA LYS A 136 -18.58 -50.48 -13.66
C LYS A 136 -19.05 -49.51 -12.56
N GLU A 137 -19.58 -50.01 -11.45
CA GLU A 137 -19.96 -49.15 -10.32
C GLU A 137 -18.75 -48.49 -9.63
N ARG A 138 -17.58 -49.15 -9.60
CA ARG A 138 -16.33 -48.55 -9.09
C ARG A 138 -15.76 -47.51 -10.04
N ALA A 139 -15.82 -47.75 -11.35
CA ALA A 139 -15.38 -46.78 -12.36
C ALA A 139 -16.25 -45.51 -12.34
N VAL A 140 -17.58 -45.65 -12.27
CA VAL A 140 -18.52 -44.52 -12.19
C VAL A 140 -18.31 -43.72 -10.89
N LYS A 141 -18.16 -44.39 -9.74
CA LYS A 141 -17.86 -43.72 -8.46
C LYS A 141 -16.50 -43.02 -8.43
N GLN A 142 -15.49 -43.52 -9.16
CA GLN A 142 -14.20 -42.83 -9.29
C GLN A 142 -14.29 -41.59 -10.19
N THR A 143 -15.02 -41.66 -11.31
CA THR A 143 -15.27 -40.48 -12.16
C THR A 143 -16.13 -39.43 -11.46
N ASP A 144 -17.12 -39.82 -10.66
CA ASP A 144 -17.94 -38.87 -9.89
C ASP A 144 -17.15 -38.24 -8.74
N GLN A 145 -16.24 -38.97 -8.08
CA GLN A 145 -15.32 -38.39 -7.10
C GLN A 145 -14.27 -37.47 -7.72
N GLN A 146 -13.74 -37.80 -8.90
CA GLN A 146 -12.84 -36.90 -9.64
C GLN A 146 -13.57 -35.65 -10.16
N ALA A 147 -14.78 -35.79 -10.70
CA ALA A 147 -15.60 -34.65 -11.13
C ALA A 147 -16.04 -33.79 -9.95
N TYR A 148 -16.33 -34.38 -8.78
CA TYR A 148 -16.59 -33.64 -7.55
C TYR A 148 -15.33 -32.89 -7.07
N MET A 149 -14.14 -33.51 -7.09
CA MET A 149 -12.90 -32.81 -6.72
C MET A 149 -12.54 -31.67 -7.69
N ILE A 150 -12.71 -31.88 -9.00
CA ILE A 150 -12.43 -30.86 -10.04
C ILE A 150 -13.45 -29.71 -9.98
N ASN A 151 -14.74 -30.00 -9.74
CA ASN A 151 -15.76 -28.95 -9.59
C ASN A 151 -15.62 -28.20 -8.25
N HIS A 152 -15.21 -28.87 -7.18
CA HIS A 152 -14.97 -28.24 -5.88
C HIS A 152 -13.68 -27.41 -5.85
N GLU A 153 -12.68 -27.74 -6.69
CA GLU A 153 -11.49 -26.91 -6.93
C GLU A 153 -11.81 -25.67 -7.79
N HIS A 154 -12.76 -25.75 -8.72
CA HIS A 154 -13.13 -24.61 -9.57
C HIS A 154 -14.08 -23.60 -8.90
N GLU A 155 -14.94 -24.04 -7.98
CA GLU A 155 -15.79 -23.15 -7.17
C GLU A 155 -15.09 -22.59 -5.92
N GLN A 156 -13.95 -23.16 -5.50
CA GLN A 156 -13.07 -22.58 -4.49
C GLN A 156 -12.03 -21.60 -5.06
N LYS A 157 -12.41 -20.77 -6.06
CA LYS A 157 -11.72 -19.50 -6.23
C LYS A 157 -11.94 -18.70 -4.95
N THR A 158 -11.01 -18.82 -4.01
CA THR A 158 -11.02 -18.12 -2.73
C THR A 158 -11.20 -16.64 -3.01
N SER A 159 -12.42 -16.15 -2.84
CA SER A 159 -12.69 -14.72 -3.00
C SER A 159 -11.82 -14.00 -1.98
N ILE A 160 -10.91 -13.15 -2.48
CA ILE A 160 -10.04 -12.35 -1.62
C ILE A 160 -10.95 -11.51 -0.73
N SER A 161 -10.93 -11.78 0.58
CA SER A 161 -11.78 -11.08 1.53
C SER A 161 -11.38 -9.60 1.65
N ASN A 162 -12.33 -8.75 2.05
CA ASN A 162 -12.03 -7.34 2.33
C ASN A 162 -10.99 -7.21 3.46
N HIS A 163 -11.01 -8.11 4.46
CA HIS A 163 -9.97 -8.15 5.50
C HIS A 163 -8.58 -8.44 4.93
N ALA A 164 -8.47 -9.35 3.96
CA ALA A 164 -7.19 -9.61 3.31
C ALA A 164 -6.71 -8.41 2.49
N LEU A 165 -7.61 -7.71 1.79
CA LEU A 165 -7.28 -6.47 1.07
C LEU A 165 -6.80 -5.38 2.02
N HIS A 166 -7.55 -5.10 3.08
CA HIS A 166 -7.16 -4.10 4.07
C HIS A 166 -5.84 -4.47 4.74
N TYR A 167 -5.65 -5.71 5.17
CA TYR A 167 -4.40 -6.17 5.79
C TYR A 167 -3.19 -6.07 4.85
N ALA A 168 -3.40 -6.27 3.55
CA ALA A 168 -2.34 -6.18 2.56
C ALA A 168 -1.82 -4.75 2.36
N VAL A 169 -2.69 -3.76 2.56
CA VAL A 169 -2.39 -2.33 2.41
C VAL A 169 -2.08 -1.67 3.76
N GLU A 170 -2.60 -2.21 4.85
CA GLU A 170 -2.39 -1.67 6.19
C GLU A 170 -0.89 -1.66 6.52
N GLN A 171 -0.42 -0.47 6.86
CA GLN A 171 0.98 -0.25 7.14
C GLN A 171 1.27 -0.77 8.55
N HIS A 172 2.03 -1.85 8.60
CA HIS A 172 2.53 -2.39 9.86
C HIS A 172 3.95 -1.95 10.04
N LEU A 173 4.11 -0.83 10.72
CA LEU A 173 5.41 -0.36 11.17
C LEU A 173 5.88 -1.28 12.32
N PRO A 174 7.16 -1.69 12.33
CA PRO A 174 7.68 -2.45 13.45
C PRO A 174 7.60 -1.62 14.74
N PRO A 175 7.50 -2.25 15.92
CA PRO A 175 7.57 -1.51 17.17
C PRO A 175 8.95 -0.85 17.31
N ILE A 176 8.95 0.36 17.85
CA ILE A 176 10.15 1.06 18.29
C ILE A 176 10.48 0.55 19.68
N ASN A 177 11.69 0.00 19.83
CA ASN A 177 12.18 -0.51 21.11
C ASN A 177 12.93 0.62 21.83
N ILE A 178 12.54 0.93 23.06
CA ILE A 178 13.18 1.92 23.90
C ILE A 178 13.66 1.23 25.18
N LYS A 179 14.98 1.15 25.37
CA LYS A 179 15.56 0.66 26.61
C LYS A 179 15.60 1.80 27.64
N CYS A 180 15.31 1.47 28.89
CA CYS A 180 15.23 2.42 29.99
C CYS A 180 16.19 2.02 31.12
N ASP A 181 16.84 3.01 31.73
CA ASP A 181 17.68 2.83 32.92
C ASP A 181 17.36 3.90 33.99
N PRO A 182 16.71 3.55 35.12
CA PRO A 182 16.32 2.20 35.52
C PRO A 182 15.21 1.62 34.63
N LYS A 183 15.08 0.28 34.67
CA LYS A 183 14.07 -0.45 33.90
C LYS A 183 12.65 -0.07 34.32
N VAL A 184 11.70 -0.17 33.38
CA VAL A 184 10.30 0.19 33.63
C VAL A 184 9.62 -0.96 34.38
N ILE A 185 9.17 -0.67 35.61
CA ILE A 185 8.65 -1.68 36.53
C ILE A 185 7.18 -2.00 36.23
N ASP A 186 6.41 -0.99 35.85
CA ASP A 186 4.96 -1.13 35.66
C ASP A 186 4.39 -0.23 34.54
N GLN A 187 3.12 -0.47 34.22
CA GLN A 187 2.41 0.26 33.18
C GLN A 187 2.16 1.73 33.56
N LYS A 188 2.14 2.10 34.84
CA LYS A 188 1.94 3.49 35.27
C LYS A 188 3.19 4.32 34.96
N GLN A 189 4.36 3.81 35.34
CA GLN A 189 5.66 4.40 35.02
C GLN A 189 5.87 4.48 33.51
N GLY A 190 5.57 3.41 32.76
CA GLY A 190 5.60 3.42 31.30
C GLY A 190 4.71 4.52 30.70
N THR A 191 3.48 4.66 31.21
CA THR A 191 2.54 5.71 30.75
C THR A 191 3.12 7.11 30.96
N MET A 192 3.72 7.37 32.13
CA MET A 192 4.31 8.66 32.46
C MET A 192 5.51 8.97 31.55
N LEU A 193 6.39 7.98 31.31
CA LEU A 193 7.53 8.14 30.40
C LEU A 193 7.10 8.44 28.97
N ILE A 194 6.09 7.73 28.45
CA ILE A 194 5.56 7.98 27.10
C ILE A 194 4.95 9.39 27.00
N LYS A 195 4.18 9.84 28.01
CA LYS A 195 3.63 11.21 28.03
C LYS A 195 4.74 12.26 28.02
N GLU A 196 5.74 12.11 28.90
CA GLU A 196 6.86 13.06 28.97
C GLU A 196 7.70 13.05 27.67
N LEU A 197 7.90 11.88 27.06
CA LEU A 197 8.56 11.77 25.75
C LEU A 197 7.86 12.65 24.71
N PHE A 198 6.54 12.52 24.56
CA PHE A 198 5.78 13.32 23.59
C PHE A 198 5.83 14.81 23.88
N LEU A 199 5.74 15.22 25.16
CA LEU A 199 5.90 16.64 25.53
C LEU A 199 7.26 17.22 25.10
N LYS A 200 8.33 16.41 25.14
CA LYS A 200 9.68 16.85 24.75
C LYS A 200 9.90 16.89 23.25
N ILE A 201 9.38 15.90 22.51
CA ILE A 201 9.65 15.79 21.07
C ILE A 201 8.65 16.54 20.19
N GLU A 202 7.46 16.90 20.71
CA GLU A 202 6.37 17.43 19.90
C GLU A 202 6.73 18.70 19.15
N LYS A 203 7.45 19.63 19.79
CA LYS A 203 7.88 20.87 19.16
C LYS A 203 8.79 20.59 17.95
N ASN A 204 9.89 19.87 18.18
CA ASN A 204 10.86 19.53 17.13
C ASN A 204 10.21 18.75 15.99
N PHE A 205 9.30 17.81 16.32
CA PHE A 205 8.56 17.06 15.31
C PHE A 205 7.69 17.97 14.46
N LYS A 206 6.91 18.89 15.06
CA LYS A 206 6.03 19.82 14.35
C LYS A 206 6.80 20.86 13.52
N ASP A 207 7.97 21.28 13.99
CA ASP A 207 8.84 22.20 13.24
C ASP A 207 9.32 21.57 11.92
N LEU A 208 9.65 20.29 11.94
CA LEU A 208 10.01 19.50 10.75
C LEU A 208 8.79 19.10 9.90
N ASN A 209 7.64 18.84 10.55
CA ASN A 209 6.44 18.30 9.92
C ASN A 209 5.24 19.25 10.09
N LYS A 210 5.36 20.47 9.54
CA LYS A 210 4.35 21.54 9.68
C LYS A 210 2.93 21.13 9.26
N ASN A 211 2.81 20.15 8.37
CA ASN A 211 1.53 19.64 7.88
C ASN A 211 0.86 18.62 8.83
N CYS A 212 1.54 18.18 9.89
CA CYS A 212 0.99 17.22 10.84
C CYS A 212 0.05 17.91 11.85
N LEU A 213 -1.25 17.90 11.54
CA LEU A 213 -2.29 18.45 12.43
C LEU A 213 -2.73 17.47 13.53
N LYS A 214 -2.42 16.18 13.40
CA LYS A 214 -2.87 15.15 14.33
C LYS A 214 -2.05 15.20 15.63
N PRO A 215 -2.67 14.93 16.80
CA PRO A 215 -1.93 14.77 18.04
C PRO A 215 -0.91 13.64 17.91
N LEU A 216 0.28 13.83 18.49
CA LEU A 216 1.32 12.80 18.49
C LEU A 216 1.02 11.76 19.56
N GLY A 217 1.31 10.51 19.23
CA GLY A 217 1.04 9.39 20.11
C GLY A 217 1.43 8.06 19.49
N PHE A 218 1.56 7.06 20.35
CA PHE A 218 1.55 5.65 19.96
C PHE A 218 0.11 5.15 19.98
N GLU A 219 -0.33 4.31 19.02
CA GLU A 219 -1.65 3.68 19.13
C GLU A 219 -1.69 2.72 20.31
N TYR A 220 -0.57 2.04 20.57
CA TYR A 220 -0.36 1.25 21.77
C TYR A 220 1.13 1.08 22.06
N TRP A 221 1.42 0.75 23.30
CA TRP A 221 2.76 0.40 23.76
C TRP A 221 2.65 -0.66 24.86
N PHE A 222 3.74 -1.40 25.10
CA PHE A 222 3.79 -2.43 26.14
C PHE A 222 5.23 -2.64 26.63
N ILE A 223 5.38 -3.27 27.79
CA ILE A 223 6.68 -3.66 28.35
C ILE A 223 6.98 -5.10 27.91
N ASP A 224 8.14 -5.32 27.29
CA ASP A 224 8.56 -6.66 26.88
C ASP A 224 9.16 -7.46 28.06
N ARG A 225 9.65 -8.68 27.77
CA ARG A 225 10.22 -9.56 28.81
C ARG A 225 11.54 -9.06 29.37
N ASP A 226 12.23 -8.21 28.63
CA ASP A 226 13.50 -7.62 29.02
C ASP A 226 13.30 -6.28 29.74
N GLU A 227 12.02 -5.91 29.98
CA GLU A 227 11.54 -4.69 30.61
C GLU A 227 11.81 -3.42 29.78
N ASN A 228 11.89 -3.57 28.45
CA ASN A 228 11.96 -2.44 27.52
C ASN A 228 10.57 -2.02 27.04
N LEU A 229 10.43 -0.74 26.69
CA LEU A 229 9.21 -0.20 26.12
C LEU A 229 9.15 -0.50 24.61
N GLN A 230 8.11 -1.21 24.19
CA GLN A 230 7.78 -1.47 22.79
C GLN A 230 6.64 -0.53 22.38
N CYS A 231 6.94 0.40 21.48
CA CYS A 231 6.01 1.47 21.09
C CYS A 231 5.57 1.30 19.64
N VAL A 232 4.27 1.31 19.37
CA VAL A 232 3.72 1.15 18.01
C VAL A 232 3.04 2.43 17.58
N THR A 233 3.43 2.93 16.41
CA THR A 233 2.78 4.05 15.72
C THR A 233 2.34 3.63 14.31
N ARG A 234 1.22 4.14 13.79
CA ARG A 234 0.81 4.06 12.38
C ARG A 234 1.20 5.32 11.61
N ASN A 235 1.69 6.35 12.29
CA ASN A 235 2.16 7.57 11.66
C ASN A 235 3.58 7.36 11.14
N VAL A 236 3.73 7.24 9.81
CA VAL A 236 5.02 7.04 9.14
C VAL A 236 6.01 8.16 9.44
N GLU A 237 5.55 9.42 9.45
CA GLU A 237 6.42 10.56 9.74
C GLU A 237 6.97 10.49 11.16
N LEU A 238 6.09 10.19 12.13
CA LEU A 238 6.50 10.02 13.52
C LEU A 238 7.45 8.83 13.68
N PHE A 239 7.17 7.72 13.00
CA PHE A 239 8.04 6.55 13.03
C PHE A 239 9.45 6.86 12.49
N VAL A 240 9.54 7.52 11.33
CA VAL A 240 10.82 7.87 10.70
C VAL A 240 11.58 8.88 11.56
N PHE A 241 10.88 9.87 12.13
CA PHE A 241 11.47 10.82 13.09
C PHE A 241 12.05 10.09 14.31
N LEU A 242 11.33 9.12 14.85
CA LEU A 242 11.77 8.29 15.99
C LEU A 242 12.82 7.24 15.61
N CYS A 243 13.18 7.08 14.34
CA CYS A 243 14.31 6.22 13.96
C CYS A 243 15.67 6.91 14.16
N ASN A 244 15.70 8.23 14.39
CA ASN A 244 16.93 8.96 14.70
C ASN A 244 17.11 9.07 16.24
N PRO A 245 18.15 8.44 16.82
CA PRO A 245 18.41 8.51 18.26
C PRO A 245 18.60 9.94 18.80
N GLN A 246 19.07 10.88 17.96
CA GLN A 246 19.28 12.27 18.36
C GLN A 246 17.98 13.03 18.64
N ASN A 247 16.84 12.50 18.17
CA ASN A 247 15.53 13.10 18.41
C ASN A 247 14.97 12.74 19.79
N TYR A 248 15.65 11.88 20.56
CA TYR A 248 15.24 11.51 21.90
C TYR A 248 15.92 12.37 22.96
N PRO A 249 15.22 12.74 24.04
CA PRO A 249 15.87 13.27 25.22
C PRO A 249 16.73 12.19 25.89
N GLU A 250 17.91 12.55 26.38
CA GLU A 250 18.81 11.62 27.07
C GLU A 250 18.18 11.01 28.34
N LYS A 251 17.34 11.79 29.03
CA LYS A 251 16.63 11.39 30.24
C LYS A 251 15.19 11.89 30.27
N LEU A 252 14.30 11.07 30.83
CA LEU A 252 12.89 11.38 31.11
C LEU A 252 12.59 10.95 32.54
N LEU A 253 12.10 11.85 33.40
CA LEU A 253 11.70 11.52 34.78
C LEU A 253 12.79 10.71 35.54
N ASN A 254 14.05 11.16 35.47
CA ASN A 254 15.23 10.48 36.03
C ASN A 254 15.56 9.09 35.45
N THR A 255 14.95 8.72 34.33
CA THR A 255 15.20 7.48 33.58
C THR A 255 15.97 7.81 32.31
N ALA A 256 17.16 7.23 32.14
CA ALA A 256 17.92 7.33 30.89
C ALA A 256 17.21 6.54 29.79
N ILE A 257 17.17 7.11 28.59
CA ILE A 257 16.43 6.57 27.44
C ILE A 257 17.41 6.20 26.34
N HIS A 258 17.38 4.94 25.91
CA HIS A 258 18.23 4.42 24.85
C HIS A 258 17.35 3.81 23.75
N PRO A 259 16.95 4.61 22.75
CA PRO A 259 16.18 4.11 21.62
C PRO A 259 17.02 3.10 20.83
N ASN A 260 16.41 1.97 20.48
CA ASN A 260 16.95 0.96 19.59
C ASN A 260 16.09 0.95 18.34
N PRO A 261 16.36 1.86 17.38
CA PRO A 261 15.53 2.02 16.20
C PRO A 261 15.56 0.75 15.35
N PRO A 262 14.50 0.49 14.58
CA PRO A 262 14.46 -0.64 13.67
C PRO A 262 15.53 -0.47 12.58
N LYS A 263 16.04 -1.61 12.08
CA LYS A 263 17.07 -1.62 11.03
C LYS A 263 16.59 -1.16 9.66
N ARG A 264 15.28 -0.92 9.50
CA ARG A 264 14.66 -0.60 8.22
C ARG A 264 13.58 0.45 8.39
N LEU A 265 13.54 1.37 7.43
CA LEU A 265 12.45 2.31 7.26
C LEU A 265 11.24 1.65 6.59
N PRO A 266 10.07 2.31 6.66
CA PRO A 266 8.87 1.85 5.99
C PRO A 266 9.08 1.86 4.46
N PRO A 267 8.38 1.00 3.69
CA PRO A 267 8.49 0.96 2.23
C PRO A 267 8.27 2.31 1.53
N GLN A 268 7.46 3.20 2.11
CA GLN A 268 7.15 4.54 1.63
C GLN A 268 8.37 5.48 1.61
N ARG A 269 9.46 5.07 2.27
CA ARG A 269 10.75 5.78 2.34
C ARG A 269 11.85 5.00 1.66
N SER A 270 11.47 4.09 0.77
CA SER A 270 12.39 3.18 0.10
C SER A 270 12.28 3.34 -1.41
N ALA A 271 13.44 3.43 -2.07
CA ALA A 271 13.54 3.33 -3.52
C ALA A 271 14.36 2.08 -3.90
N ILE A 272 14.27 1.70 -5.17
CA ILE A 272 14.98 0.56 -5.75
C ILE A 272 15.80 1.03 -6.94
N LEU A 273 17.10 0.75 -6.89
CA LEU A 273 18.01 0.82 -8.02
C LEU A 273 17.88 -0.49 -8.80
N LYS A 274 17.44 -0.41 -10.05
CA LYS A 274 17.19 -1.58 -10.90
C LYS A 274 18.39 -1.90 -11.77
N TYR A 275 18.54 -3.18 -12.07
CA TYR A 275 19.54 -3.72 -12.98
C TYR A 275 20.98 -3.25 -12.72
N VAL A 276 21.35 -3.05 -11.46
CA VAL A 276 22.70 -2.66 -11.08
C VAL A 276 23.68 -3.77 -11.45
N PRO A 277 24.70 -3.49 -12.26
CA PRO A 277 25.74 -4.46 -12.59
C PRO A 277 26.47 -4.96 -11.33
N LYS A 278 26.88 -6.23 -11.35
CA LYS A 278 27.51 -6.87 -10.17
C LYS A 278 28.93 -6.38 -9.86
N ASP A 279 29.61 -5.87 -10.86
CA ASP A 279 30.93 -5.25 -10.82
C ASP A 279 30.94 -3.94 -10.02
N ILE A 280 29.84 -3.18 -10.02
CA ILE A 280 29.72 -1.97 -9.18
C ILE A 280 29.52 -2.38 -7.72
N HIS A 281 30.49 -2.13 -6.84
CA HIS A 281 30.42 -2.56 -5.44
C HIS A 281 29.36 -1.78 -4.64
N ILE A 282 28.73 -2.43 -3.65
CA ILE A 282 27.68 -1.79 -2.85
C ILE A 282 28.20 -0.60 -2.04
N ASP A 283 29.47 -0.63 -1.64
CA ASP A 283 30.10 0.47 -0.89
C ASP A 283 30.33 1.71 -1.76
N ASP A 284 30.64 1.54 -3.05
CA ASP A 284 30.77 2.66 -3.99
C ASP A 284 29.41 3.32 -4.22
N ILE A 285 28.38 2.49 -4.37
CA ILE A 285 27.00 2.96 -4.48
C ILE A 285 26.59 3.70 -3.21
N LYS A 286 26.89 3.13 -2.04
CA LYS A 286 26.62 3.78 -0.75
C LYS A 286 27.32 5.13 -0.66
N LYS A 287 28.60 5.21 -1.02
CA LYS A 287 29.39 6.45 -0.99
C LYS A 287 28.80 7.52 -1.92
N GLU A 288 28.48 7.15 -3.15
CA GLU A 288 27.90 8.06 -4.15
C GLU A 288 26.51 8.56 -3.69
N ILE A 289 25.64 7.66 -3.22
CA ILE A 289 24.31 8.03 -2.68
C ILE A 289 24.46 8.91 -1.44
N SER A 290 25.31 8.55 -0.48
CA SER A 290 25.55 9.35 0.73
C SER A 290 26.14 10.73 0.43
N SER A 291 26.87 10.90 -0.68
CA SER A 291 27.40 12.20 -1.09
C SER A 291 26.30 13.16 -1.59
N LYS A 292 25.22 12.63 -2.17
CA LYS A 292 24.08 13.39 -2.70
C LYS A 292 22.95 13.54 -1.69
N TYR A 293 22.71 12.50 -0.90
CA TYR A 293 21.57 12.36 -0.01
C TYR A 293 22.04 12.11 1.43
N LYS A 294 21.99 13.16 2.25
CA LYS A 294 22.45 13.09 3.65
C LYS A 294 21.54 12.21 4.50
N SER A 295 20.30 12.03 4.06
CA SER A 295 19.28 11.23 4.76
C SER A 295 19.37 9.74 4.49
N LEU A 296 20.43 9.24 3.84
CA LEU A 296 20.61 7.80 3.62
C LEU A 296 20.62 7.03 4.94
N PHE A 297 19.53 6.31 5.19
CA PHE A 297 19.33 5.51 6.40
C PHE A 297 19.91 4.11 6.23
N ASN A 298 19.62 3.47 5.10
CA ASN A 298 20.08 2.11 4.82
C ASN A 298 20.21 1.86 3.32
N ILE A 299 21.11 0.94 2.97
CA ILE A 299 21.29 0.43 1.60
C ILE A 299 21.54 -1.07 1.68
N GLU A 300 20.77 -1.85 0.92
CA GLU A 300 20.88 -3.31 0.95
C GLU A 300 20.63 -3.93 -0.42
N GLU A 301 21.36 -5.01 -0.71
CA GLU A 301 21.09 -5.83 -1.89
C GLU A 301 19.83 -6.69 -1.67
N MET A 302 18.95 -6.70 -2.67
CA MET A 302 17.71 -7.47 -2.60
C MET A 302 17.96 -8.97 -2.87
N ARG A 303 17.56 -9.81 -1.92
CA ARG A 303 17.60 -11.28 -2.03
C ARG A 303 16.78 -11.75 -3.24
N GLY A 304 17.27 -12.81 -3.91
CA GLY A 304 16.64 -13.39 -5.10
C GLY A 304 17.13 -12.83 -6.43
N THR A 305 17.96 -11.78 -6.40
CA THR A 305 18.76 -11.35 -7.58
C THR A 305 20.21 -11.89 -7.54
N ILE A 306 20.58 -12.52 -6.42
CA ILE A 306 21.89 -13.11 -6.16
C ILE A 306 22.11 -14.29 -7.13
N GLY A 307 22.80 -14.01 -8.24
CA GLY A 307 23.09 -15.00 -9.28
C GLY A 307 22.84 -14.49 -10.70
N ALA A 308 21.91 -13.55 -10.87
CA ALA A 308 21.70 -12.87 -12.14
C ALA A 308 22.90 -11.95 -12.48
N ARG A 309 23.11 -11.60 -13.75
CA ARG A 309 24.17 -10.64 -14.15
C ARG A 309 24.00 -9.28 -13.48
N ASN A 310 22.74 -8.91 -13.23
CA ASN A 310 22.35 -7.66 -12.60
C ASN A 310 21.63 -7.95 -11.28
N ARG A 311 21.80 -7.05 -10.31
CA ARG A 311 21.15 -7.08 -9.00
C ARG A 311 20.25 -5.87 -8.81
N HIS A 312 19.34 -5.96 -7.84
CA HIS A 312 18.55 -4.81 -7.41
C HIS A 312 19.03 -4.37 -6.03
N ILE A 313 19.16 -3.07 -5.84
CA ILE A 313 19.60 -2.48 -4.57
C ILE A 313 18.48 -1.63 -4.03
N ARG A 314 18.10 -1.86 -2.78
CA ARG A 314 17.13 -1.05 -2.06
C ARG A 314 17.87 0.02 -1.29
N ILE A 315 17.39 1.24 -1.40
CA ILE A 315 17.87 2.40 -0.67
C ILE A 315 16.73 2.95 0.19
N GLU A 316 17.03 3.35 1.42
CA GLU A 316 16.07 3.89 2.37
C GLU A 316 16.52 5.28 2.81
N LEU A 317 15.65 6.29 2.69
CA LEU A 317 15.94 7.71 2.94
C LEU A 317 15.03 8.25 4.05
N SER A 318 15.58 8.87 5.09
CA SER A 318 14.78 9.40 6.20
C SER A 318 14.04 10.70 5.84
N GLU A 319 14.57 11.51 4.93
CA GLU A 319 13.97 12.80 4.55
C GLU A 319 13.02 12.65 3.37
N GLN A 320 11.81 13.22 3.48
CA GLN A 320 10.78 13.08 2.44
C GLN A 320 11.18 13.79 1.15
N ASN A 321 11.82 14.95 1.29
CA ASN A 321 12.22 15.76 0.14
C ASN A 321 13.32 15.07 -0.67
N GLU A 322 14.32 14.48 0.00
CA GLU A 322 15.38 13.70 -0.67
C GLU A 322 14.81 12.42 -1.31
N TYR A 323 13.84 11.76 -0.65
CA TYR A 323 13.12 10.63 -1.21
C TYR A 323 12.30 10.99 -2.47
N MET A 324 11.64 12.14 -2.48
CA MET A 324 10.92 12.58 -3.68
C MET A 324 11.89 13.02 -4.78
N ASP A 325 13.00 13.66 -4.43
CA ASP A 325 14.04 14.10 -5.37
C ASP A 325 14.65 12.93 -6.14
N ILE A 326 15.06 11.86 -5.43
CA ILE A 326 15.65 10.68 -6.06
C ILE A 326 14.67 9.95 -6.99
N LEU A 327 13.38 9.94 -6.64
CA LEU A 327 12.33 9.35 -7.47
C LEU A 327 12.01 10.21 -8.69
N ASN A 328 11.95 11.53 -8.53
CA ASN A 328 11.70 12.48 -9.62
C ASN A 328 12.85 12.50 -10.63
N THR A 329 14.08 12.35 -10.15
CA THR A 329 15.26 12.22 -11.01
C THR A 329 15.20 10.93 -11.83
N GLY A 330 14.67 9.85 -11.24
CA GLY A 330 14.39 8.58 -11.93
C GLY A 330 15.62 7.78 -12.38
N THR A 331 16.82 8.38 -12.35
CA THR A 331 18.09 7.74 -12.69
C THR A 331 19.23 8.29 -11.84
N ILE A 332 20.27 7.50 -11.60
CA ILE A 332 21.50 7.95 -10.92
C ILE A 332 22.71 7.44 -11.69
N ALA A 333 23.68 8.33 -11.91
CA ALA A 333 24.94 7.98 -12.54
C ALA A 333 25.90 7.31 -11.54
N PHE A 334 26.43 6.14 -11.88
CA PHE A 334 27.54 5.47 -11.19
C PHE A 334 28.58 5.08 -12.24
N GLU A 335 29.82 5.55 -12.09
CA GLU A 335 30.92 5.25 -13.02
C GLU A 335 30.58 5.51 -14.51
N GLY A 336 29.80 6.57 -14.77
CA GLY A 336 29.33 6.92 -16.12
C GLY A 336 28.12 6.12 -16.63
N GLN A 337 27.61 5.15 -15.86
CA GLN A 337 26.40 4.40 -16.18
C GLN A 337 25.17 4.99 -15.50
N LEU A 338 24.09 5.18 -16.25
CA LEU A 338 22.79 5.61 -15.71
C LEU A 338 21.99 4.40 -15.22
N ILE A 339 21.78 4.33 -13.90
CA ILE A 339 21.02 3.30 -13.24
C ILE A 339 19.60 3.79 -12.99
N GLU A 340 18.60 3.02 -13.41
CA GLU A 340 17.17 3.32 -13.21
C GLU A 340 16.82 3.27 -11.72
N VAL A 341 16.16 4.32 -11.23
CA VAL A 341 15.56 4.40 -9.90
C VAL A 341 14.05 4.23 -10.02
N SER A 342 13.44 3.55 -9.07
CA SER A 342 11.98 3.53 -8.94
C SER A 342 11.58 3.44 -7.48
N GLU A 343 10.29 3.65 -7.22
CA GLU A 343 9.72 3.40 -5.92
C GLU A 343 9.89 1.91 -5.53
N PHE A 344 10.24 1.66 -4.27
CA PHE A 344 10.23 0.30 -3.75
C PHE A 344 8.83 -0.12 -3.33
N LEU A 345 8.34 -1.16 -3.99
CA LEU A 345 6.98 -1.65 -3.81
C LEU A 345 7.06 -2.95 -3.02
N ALA A 346 6.85 -2.85 -1.72
CA ALA A 346 6.87 -4.00 -0.84
C ALA A 346 5.81 -5.03 -1.28
N PRO A 347 6.15 -6.34 -1.29
CA PRO A 347 5.16 -7.38 -1.54
C PRO A 347 4.00 -7.23 -0.55
N PRO A 348 2.73 -7.33 -1.00
CA PRO A 348 1.59 -7.18 -0.11
C PRO A 348 1.65 -8.24 0.98
N ARG A 349 1.32 -7.82 2.20
CA ARG A 349 1.25 -8.75 3.33
C ARG A 349 0.08 -9.69 3.12
N LEU A 350 0.29 -10.97 3.44
CA LEU A 350 -0.76 -11.95 3.36
C LEU A 350 -1.41 -12.09 4.73
N LEU A 351 -2.73 -11.92 4.78
CA LEU A 351 -3.51 -12.27 5.95
C LEU A 351 -3.54 -13.79 6.05
N ILE A 352 -2.75 -14.37 6.95
CA ILE A 352 -2.71 -15.82 7.17
C ILE A 352 -3.34 -16.12 8.52
N CYS A 353 -4.38 -16.95 8.51
CA CYS A 353 -5.06 -17.36 9.73
C CYS A 353 -4.09 -18.11 10.65
N SER A 354 -3.93 -17.67 11.90
CA SER A 354 -3.02 -18.31 12.85
C SER A 354 -3.48 -19.66 13.38
N ARG A 355 -4.74 -20.05 13.10
CA ARG A 355 -5.31 -21.36 13.44
C ARG A 355 -5.06 -22.38 12.34
N CYS A 356 -5.58 -22.17 11.13
CA CYS A 356 -5.44 -23.13 10.05
C CYS A 356 -4.24 -22.88 9.12
N ASN A 357 -3.56 -21.73 9.23
CA ASN A 357 -2.48 -21.30 8.34
C ASN A 357 -2.87 -21.15 6.85
N THR A 358 -4.16 -21.17 6.53
CA THR A 358 -4.70 -20.80 5.23
C THR A 358 -4.79 -19.28 5.12
N PRO A 359 -4.47 -18.69 3.95
CA PRO A 359 -4.62 -17.25 3.75
C PRO A 359 -6.10 -16.82 3.66
N GLY A 360 -6.35 -15.53 3.85
CA GLY A 360 -7.61 -14.87 3.48
C GLY A 360 -8.61 -14.59 4.61
N HIS A 361 -8.39 -15.03 5.85
CA HIS A 361 -9.34 -14.82 6.94
C HIS A 361 -8.68 -14.68 8.31
N LEU A 362 -9.41 -14.09 9.26
CA LEU A 362 -8.98 -13.93 10.66
C LEU A 362 -9.21 -15.22 11.46
N LYS A 363 -8.44 -15.42 12.54
CA LYS A 363 -8.65 -16.58 13.45
C LYS A 363 -10.07 -16.67 13.99
N LYS A 364 -10.74 -15.52 14.23
CA LYS A 364 -12.12 -15.45 14.73
C LYS A 364 -13.16 -16.00 13.73
N GLU A 365 -12.85 -15.96 12.44
CA GLU A 365 -13.72 -16.41 11.34
C GLU A 365 -13.33 -17.81 10.84
N CYS A 366 -12.32 -18.43 11.47
CA CYS A 366 -11.81 -19.71 11.06
C CYS A 366 -12.79 -20.82 11.44
N LYS A 367 -13.27 -21.56 10.44
CA LYS A 367 -14.16 -22.73 10.62
C LYS A 367 -13.45 -23.96 11.18
N ASN A 368 -12.12 -23.98 11.15
CA ASN A 368 -11.38 -25.08 11.77
C ASN A 368 -11.43 -24.92 13.28
N ASP A 369 -11.63 -26.02 14.00
CA ASP A 369 -11.56 -26.05 15.46
C ASP A 369 -10.14 -26.31 15.97
N ILE A 370 -9.27 -26.80 15.08
CA ILE A 370 -7.92 -27.24 15.41
C ILE A 370 -6.90 -26.17 15.01
N ASP A 371 -6.03 -25.79 15.97
CA ASP A 371 -4.84 -24.97 15.70
C ASP A 371 -3.74 -25.85 15.08
N LEU A 372 -3.45 -25.65 13.79
CA LEU A 372 -2.45 -26.40 13.04
C LEU A 372 -1.05 -25.80 13.22
N CYS A 373 -0.04 -26.65 13.30
CA CYS A 373 1.36 -26.27 13.32
C CYS A 373 1.78 -25.67 11.97
N ARG A 374 2.40 -24.49 11.98
CA ARG A 374 2.91 -23.82 10.77
C ARG A 374 3.98 -24.62 10.03
N ARG A 375 4.75 -25.43 10.77
CA ARG A 375 5.90 -26.19 10.24
C ARG A 375 5.50 -27.50 9.58
N CYS A 376 4.58 -28.26 10.18
CA CYS A 376 4.23 -29.63 9.73
C CYS A 376 2.74 -29.85 9.44
N GLY A 377 1.86 -28.91 9.83
CA GLY A 377 0.41 -29.04 9.71
C GLY A 377 -0.31 -29.87 10.76
N SER A 378 0.39 -30.55 11.68
CA SER A 378 -0.24 -31.35 12.75
C SER A 378 -0.93 -30.47 13.80
N ASN A 379 -1.84 -31.05 14.58
CA ASN A 379 -2.52 -30.37 15.67
C ASN A 379 -1.54 -29.88 16.75
N ARG A 380 -1.66 -28.61 17.18
CA ARG A 380 -0.82 -27.96 18.18
C ARG A 380 -1.28 -28.19 19.62
N THR A 381 -2.47 -28.76 19.86
CA THR A 381 -2.98 -29.02 21.22
C THR A 381 -2.18 -30.10 21.96
N GLU A 382 -1.39 -30.91 21.25
CA GLU A 382 -0.46 -31.85 21.83
C GLU A 382 0.86 -31.13 22.12
N GLY A 383 1.15 -30.92 23.40
CA GLY A 383 2.34 -30.22 23.87
C GLY A 383 3.63 -30.75 23.22
N GLU A 384 4.53 -29.83 22.89
CA GLU A 384 5.88 -30.08 22.36
C GLU A 384 6.02 -30.33 20.86
N HIS A 385 5.36 -29.50 20.04
CA HIS A 385 5.63 -29.42 18.61
C HIS A 385 6.97 -28.71 18.24
N LYS A 386 8.05 -28.88 19.03
CA LYS A 386 9.35 -28.21 18.81
C LYS A 386 10.21 -28.90 17.75
N GLU A 387 10.15 -30.23 17.69
CA GLU A 387 11.03 -31.07 16.86
C GLU A 387 10.29 -31.71 15.67
N CYS A 388 9.35 -31.00 15.08
CA CYS A 388 8.62 -31.52 13.93
C CYS A 388 9.40 -31.41 12.62
N ILE A 389 9.20 -32.42 11.77
CA ILE A 389 9.67 -32.42 10.39
C ILE A 389 8.89 -31.35 9.62
N ILE A 390 9.61 -30.44 8.95
CA ILE A 390 9.00 -29.37 8.17
C ILE A 390 8.30 -29.99 6.95
N LYS A 391 6.98 -29.87 6.90
CA LYS A 391 6.11 -30.33 5.82
C LYS A 391 4.91 -29.40 5.68
N CYS A 392 4.79 -28.77 4.54
CA CYS A 392 3.69 -27.87 4.23
C CYS A 392 2.38 -28.65 4.08
N HIS A 393 1.35 -28.41 4.90
CA HIS A 393 0.08 -29.12 4.75
C HIS A 393 -0.76 -28.66 3.54
N HIS A 394 -0.39 -27.55 2.92
CA HIS A 394 -1.04 -27.03 1.71
C HIS A 394 -0.60 -27.79 0.45
N CYS A 395 0.70 -28.02 0.28
CA CYS A 395 1.26 -28.64 -0.93
C CYS A 395 2.17 -29.85 -0.69
N ASN A 396 2.28 -30.31 0.57
CA ASN A 396 3.14 -31.41 1.01
C ASN A 396 4.67 -31.22 0.80
N GLY A 397 5.13 -30.02 0.43
CA GLY A 397 6.55 -29.72 0.23
C GLY A 397 7.36 -29.51 1.52
N ASN A 398 8.69 -29.56 1.41
CA ASN A 398 9.65 -29.40 2.51
C ASN A 398 9.87 -27.93 2.90
N HIS A 399 8.80 -27.23 3.25
CA HIS A 399 8.82 -25.84 3.69
C HIS A 399 7.65 -25.57 4.63
N GLU A 400 7.68 -24.44 5.36
CA GLU A 400 6.58 -24.03 6.23
C GLU A 400 5.33 -23.66 5.41
N ALA A 401 4.14 -23.87 5.97
CA ALA A 401 2.88 -23.59 5.27
C ALA A 401 2.72 -22.13 4.83
N THR A 402 3.42 -21.19 5.48
CA THR A 402 3.41 -19.76 5.18
C THR A 402 4.56 -19.32 4.27
N SER A 403 5.42 -20.25 3.83
CA SER A 403 6.58 -19.96 3.00
C SER A 403 6.18 -19.46 1.61
N PHE A 404 7.04 -18.62 1.01
CA PHE A 404 6.93 -18.19 -0.38
C PHE A 404 7.07 -19.35 -1.39
N GLN A 405 7.63 -20.48 -0.96
CA GLN A 405 7.77 -21.70 -1.77
C GLN A 405 6.45 -22.49 -1.89
N CYS A 406 5.44 -22.19 -1.07
CA CYS A 406 4.14 -22.86 -1.14
C CYS A 406 3.33 -22.33 -2.32
N SER A 407 2.90 -23.23 -3.22
CA SER A 407 2.08 -22.87 -4.40
C SER A 407 0.79 -22.16 -4.00
N ILE A 408 0.06 -22.67 -3.00
CA ILE A 408 -1.20 -22.08 -2.53
C ILE A 408 -1.00 -20.65 -2.02
N ILE A 409 0.05 -20.41 -1.22
CA ILE A 409 0.38 -19.06 -0.72
C ILE A 409 0.77 -18.13 -1.87
N ASN A 410 1.48 -18.67 -2.85
CA ASN A 410 1.91 -17.90 -4.00
C ASN A 410 0.74 -17.50 -4.90
N ASP A 411 -0.18 -18.43 -5.17
CA ASP A 411 -1.35 -18.18 -6.01
C ASP A 411 -2.32 -17.20 -5.33
N PHE A 412 -2.57 -17.36 -4.02
CA PHE A 412 -3.32 -16.37 -3.24
C PHE A 412 -2.67 -14.98 -3.31
N ARG A 413 -1.33 -14.89 -3.24
CA ARG A 413 -0.61 -13.61 -3.39
C ARG A 413 -0.83 -12.99 -4.77
N LYS A 414 -0.78 -13.78 -5.85
CA LYS A 414 -1.04 -13.29 -7.20
C LYS A 414 -2.46 -12.75 -7.32
N GLU A 415 -3.45 -13.50 -6.84
CA GLU A 415 -4.86 -13.08 -6.83
C GLU A 415 -5.07 -11.80 -6.02
N LEU A 416 -4.46 -11.71 -4.85
CA LEU A 416 -4.47 -10.50 -4.01
C LEU A 416 -3.89 -9.29 -4.74
N ILE A 417 -2.75 -9.45 -5.41
CA ILE A 417 -2.14 -8.35 -6.19
C ILE A 417 -3.05 -7.92 -7.33
N LEU A 418 -3.62 -8.87 -8.09
CA LEU A 418 -4.56 -8.56 -9.17
C LEU A 418 -5.79 -7.81 -8.64
N LYS A 419 -6.31 -8.23 -7.47
CA LYS A 419 -7.46 -7.58 -6.84
C LYS A 419 -7.14 -6.17 -6.36
N LEU A 420 -5.97 -5.96 -5.75
CA LEU A 420 -5.51 -4.62 -5.36
C LEU A 420 -5.30 -3.71 -6.58
N LYS A 421 -4.77 -4.23 -7.70
CA LYS A 421 -4.65 -3.46 -8.95
C LYS A 421 -6.01 -3.03 -9.51
N SER A 422 -7.04 -3.85 -9.33
CA SER A 422 -8.41 -3.48 -9.72
C SER A 422 -9.07 -2.47 -8.76
N ARG A 423 -8.45 -2.19 -7.62
CA ARG A 423 -8.94 -1.29 -6.56
C ARG A 423 -7.90 -0.24 -6.18
N PRO A 424 -7.60 0.70 -7.09
CA PRO A 424 -6.63 1.77 -6.82
C PRO A 424 -7.08 2.66 -5.65
N ASP A 425 -8.37 2.70 -5.32
CA ASP A 425 -8.94 3.36 -4.14
C ASP A 425 -8.37 2.85 -2.81
N LEU A 426 -7.95 1.59 -2.77
CA LEU A 426 -7.38 0.98 -1.58
C LEU A 426 -5.86 1.20 -1.48
N LEU A 427 -5.19 1.53 -2.58
CA LEU A 427 -3.75 1.75 -2.57
C LEU A 427 -3.45 3.15 -2.05
N PRO A 428 -2.38 3.34 -1.26
CA PRO A 428 -1.93 4.69 -0.90
C PRO A 428 -1.66 5.48 -2.18
N GLN A 429 -1.96 6.78 -2.18
CA GLN A 429 -1.94 7.66 -3.37
C GLN A 429 -0.66 7.62 -4.22
N ASN A 430 0.45 7.10 -3.68
CA ASN A 430 1.74 7.04 -4.36
C ASN A 430 2.23 5.63 -4.68
N VAL A 431 1.53 4.55 -4.29
CA VAL A 431 2.05 3.18 -4.41
C VAL A 431 1.58 2.51 -5.70
N GLN A 432 2.50 2.24 -6.63
CA GLN A 432 2.25 1.27 -7.71
C GLN A 432 2.49 -0.16 -7.20
N LEU A 433 1.84 -1.21 -7.73
CA LEU A 433 2.11 -2.60 -7.28
C LEU A 433 3.06 -3.32 -8.25
N PHE A 434 4.28 -3.62 -7.79
CA PHE A 434 5.23 -4.44 -8.55
C PHE A 434 4.90 -5.93 -8.38
N ILE A 435 4.88 -6.65 -9.50
CA ILE A 435 4.83 -8.12 -9.53
C ILE A 435 6.25 -8.61 -9.83
N PRO A 436 6.97 -9.18 -8.84
CA PRO A 436 8.27 -9.81 -9.10
C PRO A 436 8.20 -10.80 -10.26
N THR A 437 9.26 -10.85 -11.05
CA THR A 437 9.35 -11.64 -12.29
C THR A 437 9.05 -13.12 -12.07
N GLN A 438 9.45 -13.67 -10.92
CA GLN A 438 9.14 -15.04 -10.49
C GLN A 438 7.64 -15.35 -10.33
N TYR A 439 6.77 -14.33 -10.32
CA TYR A 439 5.32 -14.47 -10.20
C TYR A 439 4.59 -14.20 -11.52
N ARG A 440 5.32 -13.82 -12.57
CA ARG A 440 4.76 -13.76 -13.93
C ARG A 440 4.67 -15.20 -14.43
N SER A 441 3.49 -15.59 -14.92
CA SER A 441 3.28 -16.91 -15.52
C SER A 441 4.39 -17.16 -16.53
N HIS A 442 5.07 -18.32 -16.44
CA HIS A 442 6.22 -18.70 -17.27
C HIS A 442 5.94 -18.79 -18.79
N GLY A 443 4.77 -18.33 -19.27
CA GLY A 443 4.33 -18.43 -20.66
C GLY A 443 4.04 -17.12 -21.39
N GLU A 444 3.92 -15.97 -20.72
CA GLU A 444 3.54 -14.71 -21.39
C GLU A 444 4.75 -13.78 -21.54
N LYS A 445 5.61 -14.10 -22.51
CA LYS A 445 6.57 -13.14 -23.03
C LYS A 445 5.83 -12.02 -23.75
N GLY A 446 5.64 -10.90 -23.06
CA GLY A 446 5.43 -9.60 -23.68
C GLY A 446 3.99 -9.21 -23.98
N ASN A 447 3.19 -8.99 -22.93
CA ASN A 447 2.15 -7.96 -22.98
C ASN A 447 2.40 -6.96 -21.86
N ARG A 448 2.91 -5.78 -22.22
CA ARG A 448 2.71 -4.57 -21.42
C ARG A 448 1.19 -4.39 -21.34
N ILE A 449 0.61 -4.59 -20.16
CA ILE A 449 -0.78 -4.24 -19.90
C ILE A 449 -0.85 -2.71 -19.99
N LEU A 450 -1.21 -2.22 -21.18
CA LEU A 450 -1.65 -0.85 -21.38
C LEU A 450 -3.02 -0.73 -20.72
N ILE A 451 -3.06 -0.02 -19.60
CA ILE A 451 -4.31 0.49 -19.05
C ILE A 451 -4.72 1.64 -19.96
N ASN A 452 -5.57 1.37 -20.94
CA ASN A 452 -6.49 2.36 -21.49
C ASN A 452 -7.68 1.63 -22.12
N ASN A 453 -8.85 1.90 -21.56
CA ASN A 453 -10.13 1.53 -22.14
C ASN A 453 -10.30 2.30 -23.44
N ASN A 454 -10.12 1.61 -24.57
CA ASN A 454 -10.91 1.81 -25.78
C ASN A 454 -10.66 0.60 -26.70
N ILE A 455 -11.73 -0.17 -26.89
CA ILE A 455 -11.80 -1.29 -27.83
C ILE A 455 -11.74 -0.70 -29.23
N ILE A 456 -10.68 -1.01 -29.98
CA ILE A 456 -10.71 -1.01 -31.43
C ILE A 456 -10.18 -2.37 -31.88
N GLU A 457 -11.09 -3.20 -32.37
CA GLU A 457 -10.80 -4.48 -33.02
C GLU A 457 -9.93 -4.23 -34.26
N GLY A 458 -8.81 -4.97 -34.36
CA GLY A 458 -7.85 -4.79 -35.44
C GLY A 458 -6.93 -5.98 -35.61
N ASN A 459 -7.44 -7.01 -36.30
CA ASN A 459 -6.76 -8.04 -37.08
C ASN A 459 -5.38 -8.55 -36.65
N ALA A 460 -5.40 -9.82 -36.22
CA ALA A 460 -4.24 -10.69 -36.10
C ALA A 460 -3.46 -10.80 -37.42
N ARG A 461 -2.17 -10.47 -37.38
CA ARG A 461 -1.17 -11.01 -38.31
C ARG A 461 -0.01 -11.61 -37.52
N THR A 462 0.07 -12.92 -37.64
CA THR A 462 1.20 -13.80 -37.32
C THR A 462 2.52 -13.17 -37.76
N LYS A 463 3.41 -12.87 -36.82
CA LYS A 463 4.83 -12.61 -37.11
C LYS A 463 5.66 -13.74 -36.54
N GLN A 464 6.21 -14.54 -37.45
CA GLN A 464 7.33 -15.45 -37.21
C GLN A 464 8.48 -14.64 -36.59
N GLN A 465 8.86 -14.96 -35.35
CA GLN A 465 10.14 -14.54 -34.80
C GLN A 465 11.21 -15.48 -35.34
N GLN A 466 11.98 -15.00 -36.31
CA GLN A 466 13.30 -15.54 -36.60
C GLN A 466 14.16 -15.39 -35.35
N GLN A 467 14.63 -16.51 -34.82
CA GLN A 467 15.67 -16.56 -33.81
C GLN A 467 16.97 -16.05 -34.44
N TYR A 468 17.37 -14.83 -34.10
CA TYR A 468 18.75 -14.39 -34.31
C TYR A 468 19.61 -14.97 -33.18
N THR A 469 20.31 -16.05 -33.50
CA THR A 469 21.46 -16.55 -32.74
C THR A 469 22.55 -15.47 -32.81
N TYR A 470 22.77 -14.75 -31.72
CA TYR A 470 23.95 -13.90 -31.57
C TYR A 470 25.19 -14.80 -31.49
N HIS A 471 25.81 -15.07 -32.64
CA HIS A 471 27.19 -15.52 -32.66
C HIS A 471 28.07 -14.33 -32.28
N GLN A 472 28.81 -14.48 -31.18
CA GLN A 472 29.90 -13.61 -30.80
C GLN A 472 30.97 -13.69 -31.90
N HIS A 473 30.93 -12.75 -32.85
CA HIS A 473 32.14 -12.38 -33.58
C HIS A 473 32.81 -11.26 -32.79
N SER A 474 34.08 -11.49 -32.49
CA SER A 474 35.05 -10.54 -31.98
C SER A 474 34.92 -9.20 -32.71
N ASN A 475 34.80 -8.12 -31.92
CA ASN A 475 35.01 -6.76 -32.40
C ASN A 475 36.49 -6.59 -32.73
N GLU A 476 36.92 -7.10 -33.88
CA GLU A 476 38.09 -6.59 -34.56
C GLU A 476 37.58 -5.72 -35.71
N TRP A 477 37.84 -4.41 -35.60
CA TRP A 477 37.70 -3.49 -36.71
C TRP A 477 38.49 -4.04 -37.90
N PRO A 478 37.97 -3.97 -39.15
CA PRO A 478 38.75 -4.37 -40.31
C PRO A 478 39.95 -3.41 -40.40
N LEU A 479 41.12 -3.93 -40.07
CA LEU A 479 42.38 -3.30 -40.45
C LEU A 479 42.39 -3.24 -41.98
N LEU A 480 42.42 -2.02 -42.51
CA LEU A 480 42.71 -1.78 -43.92
C LEU A 480 44.12 -2.32 -44.19
N SER A 481 44.21 -3.58 -44.62
CA SER A 481 45.45 -4.18 -45.06
C SER A 481 45.86 -3.52 -46.38
N ASN A 482 46.88 -2.66 -46.31
CA ASN A 482 47.56 -2.08 -47.47
C ASN A 482 48.43 -3.11 -48.22
N ASN A 483 47.87 -4.27 -48.54
CA ASN A 483 48.52 -5.21 -49.45
C ASN A 483 47.99 -4.94 -50.86
N ILE A 484 48.64 -3.99 -51.52
CA ILE A 484 48.59 -3.84 -52.97
C ILE A 484 49.44 -4.99 -53.53
N ASP A 485 48.82 -6.16 -53.68
CA ASP A 485 49.39 -7.21 -54.52
C ASP A 485 48.95 -6.96 -55.97
N THR A 486 49.95 -6.65 -56.78
CA THR A 486 49.87 -6.46 -58.22
C THR A 486 49.65 -7.81 -58.90
N THR A 487 48.41 -8.23 -59.07
CA THR A 487 48.07 -9.33 -60.00
C THR A 487 46.82 -9.04 -60.82
N SER A 488 47.02 -9.07 -62.14
CA SER A 488 46.05 -9.30 -63.22
C SER A 488 44.95 -8.25 -63.49
N PRO A 489 45.05 -7.47 -64.59
CA PRO A 489 44.04 -6.48 -65.00
C PRO A 489 42.69 -7.00 -65.51
N ASN A 490 42.44 -8.32 -65.56
CA ASN A 490 41.29 -8.87 -66.30
C ASN A 490 40.10 -9.37 -65.45
N GLU A 491 40.10 -9.24 -64.12
CA GLU A 491 38.94 -9.61 -63.27
C GLU A 491 38.06 -8.41 -62.83
N TRP A 492 38.40 -7.19 -63.23
CA TRP A 492 37.67 -5.98 -62.82
C TRP A 492 36.31 -5.76 -63.50
N LEU A 493 35.98 -6.52 -64.55
CA LEU A 493 34.72 -6.35 -65.29
C LEU A 493 33.55 -7.19 -64.74
N SER A 494 33.79 -8.17 -63.86
CA SER A 494 32.72 -9.00 -63.25
C SER A 494 32.17 -8.43 -61.93
N HIS A 495 32.87 -7.47 -61.29
CA HIS A 495 32.40 -6.84 -60.05
C HIS A 495 31.54 -5.59 -60.23
N ASN A 496 31.30 -5.15 -61.48
CA ASN A 496 30.51 -3.94 -61.75
C ASN A 496 28.98 -4.16 -61.64
N THR A 497 28.52 -5.41 -61.62
CA THR A 497 27.10 -5.75 -61.38
C THR A 497 26.69 -5.56 -59.92
N ASN A 498 27.63 -5.58 -58.98
CA ASN A 498 27.35 -5.45 -57.54
C ASN A 498 27.18 -3.99 -57.08
N ARG A 499 27.72 -3.01 -57.83
CA ARG A 499 27.55 -1.58 -57.53
C ARG A 499 26.11 -1.11 -57.71
N ASN A 500 25.39 -1.62 -58.72
CA ASN A 500 23.99 -1.25 -58.95
C ASN A 500 23.05 -1.76 -57.84
N SER A 501 23.41 -2.86 -57.16
CA SER A 501 22.66 -3.37 -56.00
C SER A 501 22.74 -2.41 -54.80
N ILE A 502 23.93 -1.88 -54.51
CA ILE A 502 24.16 -0.98 -53.37
C ILE A 502 23.38 0.33 -53.53
N TRP A 503 23.37 0.91 -54.74
CA TRP A 503 22.58 2.12 -55.01
C TRP A 503 21.08 1.88 -54.89
N SER A 504 20.58 0.71 -55.33
CA SER A 504 19.17 0.34 -55.15
C SER A 504 18.79 0.24 -53.67
N ASP A 505 19.64 -0.33 -52.83
CA ASP A 505 19.38 -0.49 -51.40
C ASP A 505 19.51 0.83 -50.62
N MET A 506 20.40 1.74 -51.04
CA MET A 506 20.43 3.10 -50.51
C MET A 506 19.15 3.88 -50.87
N THR A 507 18.64 3.70 -52.08
CA THR A 507 17.41 4.38 -52.52
C THR A 507 16.19 3.88 -51.72
N LYS A 508 16.05 2.56 -51.53
CA LYS A 508 15.01 1.98 -50.67
C LYS A 508 15.13 2.45 -49.22
N SER A 509 16.36 2.53 -48.70
CA SER A 509 16.60 3.02 -47.33
C SER A 509 16.21 4.49 -47.18
N GLN A 510 16.45 5.32 -48.20
CA GLN A 510 16.01 6.72 -48.24
C GLN A 510 14.47 6.85 -48.30
N GLU A 511 13.80 6.00 -49.08
CA GLU A 511 12.33 5.94 -49.13
C GLU A 511 11.73 5.56 -47.77
N ILE A 512 12.31 4.56 -47.09
CA ILE A 512 11.89 4.17 -45.72
C ILE A 512 12.09 5.33 -44.74
N PHE A 513 13.23 6.01 -44.81
CA PHE A 513 13.51 7.15 -43.94
C PHE A 513 12.51 8.28 -44.16
N ASN A 514 12.22 8.63 -45.42
CA ASN A 514 11.23 9.66 -45.75
C ASN A 514 9.82 9.27 -45.27
N SER A 515 9.42 8.00 -45.44
CA SER A 515 8.13 7.51 -44.93
C SER A 515 8.04 7.56 -43.40
N LEU A 516 9.12 7.24 -42.69
CA LEU A 516 9.17 7.37 -41.23
C LEU A 516 9.09 8.85 -40.80
N LYS A 517 9.81 9.74 -41.49
CA LYS A 517 9.77 11.19 -41.24
C LYS A 517 8.36 11.76 -41.41
N GLU A 518 7.64 11.36 -42.45
CA GLU A 518 6.24 11.76 -42.65
C GLU A 518 5.32 11.23 -41.53
N LYS A 519 5.51 9.98 -41.10
CA LYS A 519 4.74 9.41 -39.98
C LYS A 519 5.01 10.14 -38.67
N PHE A 520 6.27 10.50 -38.40
CA PHE A 520 6.63 11.29 -37.21
C PHE A 520 6.01 12.68 -37.25
N ASN A 521 6.13 13.41 -38.37
CA ASN A 521 5.52 14.72 -38.52
C ASN A 521 3.99 14.66 -38.35
N LYS A 522 3.34 13.63 -38.89
CA LYS A 522 1.90 13.42 -38.70
C LYS A 522 1.56 13.18 -37.22
N GLN A 523 2.31 12.32 -36.53
CA GLN A 523 2.12 12.08 -35.10
C GLN A 523 2.32 13.34 -34.26
N GLU A 524 3.32 14.15 -34.59
CA GLU A 524 3.57 15.44 -33.95
C GLU A 524 2.38 16.40 -34.12
N THR A 525 1.84 16.53 -35.34
CA THR A 525 0.64 17.34 -35.59
C THR A 525 -0.60 16.83 -34.87
N ASP A 526 -0.80 15.51 -34.78
CA ASP A 526 -1.93 14.90 -34.08
C ASP A 526 -1.82 15.07 -32.55
N ILE A 527 -0.60 15.10 -32.00
CA ILE A 527 -0.35 15.38 -30.58
C ILE A 527 -0.61 16.86 -30.30
N ALA A 528 -0.10 17.77 -31.14
CA ALA A 528 -0.32 19.21 -31.00
C ALA A 528 -1.82 19.55 -31.06
N LYS A 529 -2.57 18.94 -31.97
CA LYS A 529 -4.03 19.12 -32.07
C LYS A 529 -4.75 18.65 -30.81
N ARG A 530 -4.45 17.44 -30.32
CA ARG A 530 -5.05 16.91 -29.08
C ARG A 530 -4.71 17.76 -27.86
N TYR A 531 -3.48 18.29 -27.79
CA TYR A 531 -3.08 19.21 -26.74
C TYR A 531 -3.95 20.49 -26.74
N GLN A 532 -4.17 21.10 -27.91
CA GLN A 532 -5.03 22.28 -28.02
C GLN A 532 -6.50 21.98 -27.66
N GLU A 533 -7.05 20.84 -28.08
CA GLU A 533 -8.41 20.41 -27.70
C GLU A 533 -8.54 20.20 -26.19
N HIS A 534 -7.56 19.56 -25.56
CA HIS A 534 -7.53 19.37 -24.11
C HIS A 534 -7.38 20.69 -23.37
N LYS A 535 -6.57 21.62 -23.90
CA LYS A 535 -6.40 22.97 -23.36
C LYS A 535 -7.72 23.74 -23.34
N LEU A 536 -8.47 23.71 -24.43
CA LEU A 536 -9.80 24.34 -24.52
C LEU A 536 -10.81 23.72 -23.56
N LYS A 537 -10.86 22.39 -23.46
CA LYS A 537 -11.73 21.67 -22.50
C LYS A 537 -11.39 21.99 -21.04
N LEU A 538 -10.10 22.07 -20.70
CA LEU A 538 -9.68 22.44 -19.35
C LEU A 538 -10.10 23.87 -19.03
N GLY A 539 -9.93 24.79 -19.98
CA GLY A 539 -10.36 26.19 -19.85
C GLY A 539 -11.87 26.30 -19.60
N SER A 540 -12.71 25.54 -20.31
CA SER A 540 -14.16 25.55 -20.08
C SER A 540 -14.54 24.99 -18.71
N ILE A 541 -13.88 23.92 -18.24
CA ILE A 541 -14.12 23.35 -16.91
C ILE A 541 -13.75 24.35 -15.81
N LEU A 542 -12.58 24.99 -15.93
CA LEU A 542 -12.12 26.00 -14.96
C LEU A 542 -13.07 27.20 -14.90
N SER A 543 -13.61 27.63 -16.05
CA SER A 543 -14.62 28.70 -16.10
C SER A 543 -15.90 28.31 -15.35
N VAL A 544 -16.43 27.11 -15.57
CA VAL A 544 -17.63 26.62 -14.85
C VAL A 544 -17.38 26.51 -13.35
N MET A 545 -16.22 25.97 -12.93
CA MET A 545 -15.85 25.88 -11.52
C MET A 545 -15.75 27.27 -10.87
N SER A 546 -15.18 28.25 -11.57
CA SER A 546 -15.10 29.64 -11.09
C SER A 546 -16.49 30.23 -10.81
N VAL A 547 -17.45 30.02 -11.72
CA VAL A 547 -18.84 30.49 -11.53
C VAL A 547 -19.51 29.81 -10.34
N GLN A 548 -19.35 28.49 -10.19
CA GLN A 548 -19.90 27.75 -9.05
C GLN A 548 -19.34 28.22 -7.71
N ILE A 549 -18.02 28.45 -7.65
CA ILE A 549 -17.35 28.98 -6.46
C ILE A 549 -17.88 30.38 -6.11
N GLN A 550 -18.08 31.23 -7.12
CA GLN A 550 -18.66 32.56 -6.93
C GLN A 550 -20.09 32.50 -6.38
N GLN A 551 -20.93 31.60 -6.91
CA GLN A 551 -22.31 31.41 -6.43
C GLN A 551 -22.37 30.88 -4.99
N GLN A 552 -21.49 29.94 -4.63
CA GLN A 552 -21.36 29.46 -3.26
C GLN A 552 -20.94 30.59 -2.31
N ASN A 553 -20.05 31.48 -2.74
CA ASN A 553 -19.61 32.62 -1.95
C ASN A 553 -20.76 33.59 -1.66
N GLU A 554 -21.56 33.94 -2.67
CA GLU A 554 -22.73 34.82 -2.47
C GLU A 554 -23.77 34.20 -1.53
N THR A 555 -23.94 32.87 -1.59
CA THR A 555 -24.82 32.14 -0.65
C THR A 555 -24.30 32.22 0.78
N ILE A 556 -23.00 32.01 0.98
CA ILE A 556 -22.36 32.07 2.31
C ILE A 556 -22.43 33.49 2.89
N LYS A 557 -22.17 34.51 2.07
CA LYS A 557 -22.34 35.92 2.46
C LYS A 557 -23.76 36.20 2.92
N SER A 558 -24.76 35.75 2.16
CA SER A 558 -26.18 35.92 2.52
C SER A 558 -26.52 35.29 3.87
N VAL A 559 -26.11 34.04 4.11
CA VAL A 559 -26.31 33.36 5.40
C VAL A 559 -25.64 34.12 6.54
N PHE A 560 -24.43 34.63 6.32
CA PHE A 560 -23.70 35.38 7.32
C PHE A 560 -24.37 36.73 7.64
N THR A 561 -24.86 37.45 6.64
CA THR A 561 -25.66 38.67 6.83
C THR A 561 -26.90 38.37 7.67
N THR A 562 -27.63 37.29 7.39
CA THR A 562 -28.79 36.87 8.19
C THR A 562 -28.42 36.55 9.64
N ILE A 563 -27.31 35.82 9.87
CA ILE A 563 -26.83 35.54 11.23
C ILE A 563 -26.47 36.85 11.96
N THR A 564 -25.80 37.77 11.27
CA THR A 564 -25.41 39.08 11.80
C THR A 564 -26.62 39.92 12.20
N GLU A 565 -27.69 39.89 11.41
CA GLU A 565 -28.96 40.58 11.72
C GLU A 565 -29.73 39.94 12.88
N LEU A 566 -29.63 38.61 13.07
CA LEU A 566 -30.30 37.90 14.16
C LEU A 566 -29.65 38.15 15.53
N ILE A 567 -28.34 38.43 15.58
CA ILE A 567 -27.61 38.62 16.85
C ILE A 567 -28.17 39.78 17.68
N PRO A 568 -28.39 40.99 17.14
CA PRO A 568 -29.01 42.09 17.88
C PRO A 568 -30.42 41.74 18.41
N ILE A 569 -31.20 40.98 17.65
CA ILE A 569 -32.58 40.58 18.04
C ILE A 569 -32.53 39.62 19.24
N VAL A 570 -31.65 38.63 19.19
CA VAL A 570 -31.44 37.69 20.31
C VAL A 570 -30.91 38.45 21.54
N THR A 571 -29.96 39.37 21.34
CA THR A 571 -29.37 40.19 22.41
C THR A 571 -30.41 41.09 23.08
N LEU A 572 -31.28 41.74 22.30
CA LEU A 572 -32.36 42.58 22.81
C LEU A 572 -33.40 41.76 23.57
N SER A 573 -33.81 40.62 23.02
CA SER A 573 -34.77 39.71 23.65
C SER A 573 -34.26 39.22 25.01
N LEU A 574 -32.97 38.89 25.08
CA LEU A 574 -32.28 38.53 26.32
C LEU A 574 -32.27 39.69 27.34
N GLY A 575 -31.98 40.91 26.90
CA GLY A 575 -32.03 42.10 27.76
C GLY A 575 -33.42 42.34 28.35
N ILE A 576 -34.48 42.15 27.56
CA ILE A 576 -35.88 42.24 28.03
C ILE A 576 -36.17 41.14 29.06
N CYS A 577 -35.76 39.90 28.80
CA CYS A 577 -35.93 38.80 29.77
C CYS A 577 -35.22 39.08 31.10
N GLN A 578 -34.01 39.67 31.06
CA GLN A 578 -33.27 40.07 32.27
C GLN A 578 -34.00 41.19 33.02
N GLN A 579 -34.49 42.22 32.33
CA GLN A 579 -35.26 43.30 32.95
C GLN A 579 -36.54 42.77 33.61
N LEU A 580 -37.29 41.91 32.92
CA LEU A 580 -38.49 41.27 33.48
C LEU A 580 -38.17 40.47 34.75
N ALA A 581 -37.10 39.67 34.73
CA ALA A 581 -36.65 38.91 35.90
C ALA A 581 -36.31 39.82 37.09
N THR A 582 -35.63 40.95 36.85
CA THR A 582 -35.30 41.92 37.92
C THR A 582 -36.52 42.67 38.46
N THR A 583 -37.52 42.97 37.62
CA THR A 583 -38.76 43.61 38.08
C THR A 583 -39.63 42.67 38.92
N THR A 584 -39.64 41.37 38.63
CA THR A 584 -40.36 40.39 39.46
C THR A 584 -39.74 40.19 40.84
N THR A 585 -38.45 40.47 41.02
CA THR A 585 -37.79 40.37 42.33
C THR A 585 -38.04 41.57 43.24
N THR A 586 -38.43 42.73 42.70
CA THR A 586 -38.58 43.98 43.48
C THR A 586 -40.01 44.28 43.93
N SER A 587 -41.04 43.58 43.43
CA SER A 587 -42.45 43.86 43.76
C SER A 587 -43.04 43.05 44.91
N ASN A 588 -42.28 42.17 45.58
CA ASN A 588 -42.79 41.38 46.72
C ASN A 588 -42.46 42.04 48.07
N SER A 589 -43.12 43.17 48.34
CA SER A 589 -43.23 43.72 49.69
C SER A 589 -44.68 44.14 49.98
N THR A 590 -45.61 43.19 49.97
CA THR A 590 -46.77 43.13 50.88
C THR A 590 -47.68 41.95 50.52
N ASP A 591 -47.79 41.01 51.47
CA ASP A 591 -48.86 40.00 51.63
C ASP A 591 -49.37 39.23 50.40
N ARG A 592 -48.62 38.20 50.01
CA ARG A 592 -49.11 36.81 49.88
C ARG A 592 -47.96 35.91 49.44
N GLN A 593 -47.62 34.92 50.26
CA GLN A 593 -46.61 33.90 49.95
C GLN A 593 -47.06 33.01 48.77
N VAL A 594 -46.82 33.45 47.55
CA VAL A 594 -46.71 32.56 46.39
C VAL A 594 -45.24 32.21 46.26
N LYS A 595 -44.90 30.97 46.63
CA LYS A 595 -43.57 30.39 46.54
C LYS A 595 -43.19 30.28 45.05
N LEU A 596 -42.59 31.34 44.48
CA LEU A 596 -42.08 31.28 43.11
C LEU A 596 -40.91 30.29 43.04
N PRO A 597 -40.76 29.55 41.94
CA PRO A 597 -39.66 28.60 41.76
C PRO A 597 -38.32 29.34 41.83
N SER A 598 -37.44 28.75 42.62
CA SER A 598 -36.11 29.15 43.05
C SER A 598 -35.14 29.60 41.94
N ASP A 599 -34.07 30.26 42.39
CA ASP A 599 -32.79 30.68 41.76
C ASP A 599 -32.24 29.84 40.60
N THR A 600 -32.73 28.62 40.43
CA THR A 600 -32.52 27.73 39.27
C THR A 600 -32.83 28.37 37.92
N THR A 601 -33.90 29.18 37.79
CA THR A 601 -34.31 29.74 36.49
C THR A 601 -33.34 30.81 35.98
N THR A 602 -32.86 31.68 36.88
CA THR A 602 -31.88 32.73 36.54
C THR A 602 -30.53 32.13 36.17
N SER A 603 -30.09 31.09 36.89
CA SER A 603 -28.85 30.35 36.58
C SER A 603 -28.92 29.63 35.23
N GLN A 604 -30.06 29.02 34.91
CA GLN A 604 -30.28 28.38 33.59
C GLN A 604 -30.27 29.39 32.45
N ILE A 605 -30.89 30.57 32.64
CA ILE A 605 -30.86 31.64 31.64
C ILE A 605 -29.42 32.16 31.44
N GLN A 606 -28.66 32.38 32.51
CA GLN A 606 -27.27 32.83 32.40
C GLN A 606 -26.37 31.77 31.72
N THR A 607 -26.60 30.49 31.99
CA THR A 607 -25.90 29.38 31.33
C THR A 607 -26.20 29.35 29.82
N LEU A 608 -27.46 29.56 29.45
CA LEU A 608 -27.87 29.64 28.05
C LEU A 608 -27.25 30.85 27.33
N ILE A 609 -27.15 32.01 28.00
CA ILE A 609 -26.48 33.21 27.47
C ILE A 609 -25.00 32.92 27.19
N ASN A 610 -24.29 32.33 28.16
CA ASN A 610 -22.87 32.03 28.00
C ASN A 610 -22.66 31.03 26.86
N PHE A 611 -23.50 30.00 26.76
CA PHE A 611 -23.48 29.05 25.64
C PHE A 611 -23.70 29.74 24.29
N LEU A 612 -24.70 30.61 24.16
CA LEU A 612 -24.97 31.34 22.91
C LEU A 612 -23.80 32.26 22.53
N ASN A 613 -23.18 32.93 23.50
CA ASN A 613 -21.99 33.76 23.28
C ASN A 613 -20.78 32.94 22.83
N GLU A 614 -20.54 31.77 23.45
CA GLU A 614 -19.47 30.85 23.03
C GLU A 614 -19.72 30.31 21.62
N GLN A 615 -20.95 29.92 21.30
CA GLN A 615 -21.30 29.48 19.94
C GLN A 615 -21.13 30.61 18.92
N HIS A 616 -21.51 31.84 19.28
CA HIS A 616 -21.28 33.01 18.42
C HIS A 616 -19.79 33.25 18.16
N GLN A 617 -18.95 33.25 19.20
CA GLN A 617 -17.50 33.40 19.04
C GLN A 617 -16.88 32.26 18.22
N LEU A 618 -17.34 31.02 18.43
CA LEU A 618 -16.88 29.85 17.68
C LEU A 618 -17.25 29.97 16.19
N VAL A 619 -18.49 30.35 15.88
CA VAL A 619 -18.98 30.55 14.51
C VAL A 619 -18.22 31.70 13.84
N SER A 620 -18.03 32.82 14.54
CA SER A 620 -17.29 33.99 14.04
C SER A 620 -15.82 33.64 13.73
N ASN A 621 -15.13 32.95 14.64
CA ASN A 621 -13.74 32.50 14.44
C ASN A 621 -13.61 31.48 13.30
N LYS A 622 -14.56 30.55 13.17
CA LYS A 622 -14.59 29.59 12.05
C LYS A 622 -14.87 30.30 10.73
N HIS A 623 -15.74 31.31 10.73
CA HIS A 623 -16.05 32.11 9.54
C HIS A 623 -14.83 32.92 9.08
N LEU A 624 -14.14 33.61 9.99
CA LEU A 624 -12.94 34.37 9.66
C LEU A 624 -11.88 33.47 9.00
N LYS A 625 -11.60 32.31 9.61
CA LYS A 625 -10.68 31.31 9.04
C LYS A 625 -11.17 30.75 7.71
N PHE A 626 -12.48 30.58 7.53
CA PHE A 626 -13.04 30.13 6.27
C PHE A 626 -12.84 31.19 5.17
N VAL A 627 -13.13 32.46 5.46
CA VAL A 627 -12.94 33.59 4.53
C VAL A 627 -11.47 33.73 4.15
N GLU A 628 -10.53 33.71 5.11
CA GLU A 628 -9.10 33.78 4.82
C GLU A 628 -8.61 32.63 3.92
N ASN A 629 -9.02 31.39 4.24
CA ASN A 629 -8.65 30.22 3.42
C ASN A 629 -9.29 30.30 2.03
N PHE A 630 -10.51 30.82 1.94
CA PHE A 630 -11.23 30.99 0.69
C PHE A 630 -10.58 32.04 -0.20
N GLU A 631 -10.26 33.23 0.34
CA GLU A 631 -9.53 34.27 -0.40
C GLU A 631 -8.19 33.76 -0.91
N LYS A 632 -7.45 33.02 -0.08
CA LYS A 632 -6.19 32.39 -0.48
C LYS A 632 -6.39 31.37 -1.62
N ASN A 633 -7.42 30.52 -1.53
CA ASN A 633 -7.74 29.56 -2.58
C ASN A 633 -8.18 30.25 -3.88
N ASN A 634 -8.93 31.35 -3.77
CA ASN A 634 -9.35 32.14 -4.92
C ASN A 634 -8.14 32.82 -5.59
N GLN A 635 -7.20 33.36 -4.82
CA GLN A 635 -5.93 33.89 -5.35
C GLN A 635 -5.11 32.80 -6.05
N LEU A 636 -5.02 31.59 -5.47
CA LEU A 636 -4.34 30.46 -6.10
C LEU A 636 -5.03 30.02 -7.40
N LEU A 637 -6.35 30.03 -7.43
CA LEU A 637 -7.13 29.72 -8.63
C LEU A 637 -6.91 30.77 -9.72
N GLN A 638 -6.98 32.06 -9.37
CA GLN A 638 -6.71 33.17 -10.29
C GLN A 638 -5.28 33.10 -10.84
N HIS A 639 -4.29 32.90 -9.98
CA HIS A 639 -2.90 32.71 -10.40
C HIS A 639 -2.73 31.46 -11.29
N GLY A 640 -3.45 30.37 -11.00
CA GLY A 640 -3.46 29.17 -11.85
C GLY A 640 -4.05 29.46 -13.24
N ILE A 641 -5.12 30.25 -13.31
CA ILE A 641 -5.72 30.71 -14.57
C ILE A 641 -4.74 31.61 -15.32
N GLU A 642 -4.11 32.58 -14.65
CA GLU A 642 -3.11 33.49 -15.23
C GLU A 642 -1.88 32.75 -15.75
N LEU A 643 -1.35 31.77 -15.02
CA LEU A 643 -0.26 30.91 -15.51
C LEU A 643 -0.68 30.11 -16.75
N PHE A 644 -1.93 29.63 -16.77
CA PHE A 644 -2.44 28.84 -17.89
C PHE A 644 -2.71 29.69 -19.14
N THR A 645 -3.05 30.97 -18.98
CA THR A 645 -3.25 31.92 -20.08
C THR A 645 -1.95 32.55 -20.56
N SER A 646 -0.99 32.83 -19.66
CA SER A 646 0.29 33.47 -19.97
C SER A 646 1.32 32.53 -20.62
N THR A 647 1.28 31.22 -20.36
CA THR A 647 2.12 30.20 -21.04
C THR A 647 1.67 29.91 -22.48
N SER A 648 1.00 30.86 -23.13
CA SER A 648 0.55 30.78 -24.52
C SER A 648 1.47 31.48 -25.53
N GLU A 649 2.52 32.15 -25.06
CA GLU A 649 3.71 32.54 -25.84
C GLU A 649 4.83 31.52 -25.61
#